data_AF-N0BA12-F1
#
_entry.id   AF-N0BA12-F1
#
_cell.length_a   1.000
_cell.length_b   1.000
_cell.length_c   1.000
_cell.angle_alpha   90.00
_cell.angle_beta   90.00
_cell.angle_gamma   90.00
#
_symmetry.space_group_name_H-M   'P 1'
#
loop_
_entity.id
_entity.type
_entity.pdbx_description
1 polymer ?
#
loop_
_entity_poly.entity_id
_entity_poly.type
_entity_poly.pdbx_seq_one_letter_code
_entity_poly.pdbx_strand_id
1 'polypeptide(L)'
;MRTYLQYGAALLVAAVLIAIAVMPSASFLVGDWRRDMEVRSKLIFNSIQDQVARQLANGNDAALARFFERLTGDEKLLALGFCDSNSELRDVTKFMPAAITCEKLARAETPSFSTLTSGGRNIFVASFPISVKDTSGHVVILHDLSYIEQRSAQARYYWALAVAAIAIGLGILGTFLISNLIRRWRNLVRESIKEARMGTLADASGEAISVLGPELRGLLRELRSEQTAGSAIQVDWSPETLHLLLEKELPETEVIVVSNREPYIHNRINGETVLQIPASGLVAALEPVMRACGGTWIAHGSGSADRETVDANDRVAVPPAAPAYALRRVWLSEEEQNGYYYGFANEGLWPLCHISFVRPTFREGDWRTYENVNARFADAIAEESKGRDPIVLVQDYHFALLPRLLRKRLPRATILMFWHIPWPNAETFSICPWKEDIIDGLLGSDVLGFHTQFHCNNFMETVDRFIESRIDRERASVTLGGHETIVRPYPISIEWPPAALASQKPVAECRKAVRERFDIGQDAMLGVGVERFDYTKGVLDRLRGVDELLTRHSEWKNRFVFIQAAAPTRSKLETYQGLQEEALALAAEINEKHGGKPIRLVIRHHEPDEVFELFRASDVCVVSSLHDGMNLVAKEFVAARDDEQGVLILSHFAGASRELAEALIVNPYDPHGFGEAMNEALTMPRDEQRARMRLMRALVRERNVYRWAGQMLLDASQLRRRQRVLDLIDRRGAALTAARR
;
A
#
# COMPACT_ATOMS: atom_id res chain seq x y z
N MET A 1 8.72 -55.16 10.09
CA MET A 1 9.04 -54.50 11.38
C MET A 1 10.49 -54.04 11.45
N ARG A 2 11.46 -54.90 11.09
CA ARG A 2 12.90 -54.56 11.08
C ARG A 2 13.27 -53.35 10.19
N THR A 3 12.68 -53.25 9.00
CA THR A 3 12.89 -52.11 8.07
C THR A 3 12.28 -50.80 8.59
N TYR A 4 11.12 -50.86 9.24
CA TYR A 4 10.49 -49.68 9.85
C TYR A 4 11.33 -49.11 11.00
N LEU A 5 11.95 -49.98 11.81
CA LEU A 5 12.87 -49.55 12.86
C LEU A 5 14.13 -48.87 12.29
N GLN A 6 14.65 -49.36 11.16
CA GLN A 6 15.86 -48.80 10.55
C GLN A 6 15.62 -47.40 9.96
N TYR A 7 14.49 -47.19 9.26
CA TYR A 7 14.16 -45.86 8.72
C TYR A 7 13.77 -44.86 9.82
N GLY A 8 13.04 -45.32 10.85
CA GLY A 8 12.72 -44.47 12.01
C GLY A 8 13.97 -44.04 12.78
N ALA A 9 14.93 -44.94 12.97
CA ALA A 9 16.20 -44.62 13.62
C ALA A 9 17.04 -43.64 12.79
N ALA A 10 17.10 -43.82 11.46
CA ALA A 10 17.84 -42.91 10.58
C ALA A 10 17.24 -41.48 10.57
N LEU A 11 15.91 -41.36 10.55
CA LEU A 11 15.21 -40.08 10.65
C LEU A 11 15.44 -39.39 11.99
N LEU A 12 15.46 -40.15 13.08
CA LEU A 12 15.73 -39.60 14.41
C LEU A 12 17.18 -39.10 14.54
N VAL A 13 18.15 -39.84 13.98
CA VAL A 13 19.56 -39.41 13.92
C VAL A 13 19.71 -38.14 13.08
N ALA A 14 19.06 -38.06 11.91
CA ALA A 14 19.09 -36.87 11.08
C ALA A 14 18.47 -35.65 11.80
N ALA A 15 17.36 -35.84 12.50
CA ALA A 15 16.70 -34.78 13.27
C ALA A 15 17.58 -34.28 14.43
N VAL A 16 18.30 -35.17 15.12
CA VAL A 16 19.27 -34.80 16.17
C VAL A 16 20.47 -34.03 15.58
N LEU A 17 20.98 -34.44 14.41
CA LEU A 17 22.08 -33.73 13.74
C LEU A 17 21.67 -32.32 13.31
N ILE A 18 20.45 -32.14 12.80
CA ILE A 18 19.91 -30.81 12.47
C ILE A 18 19.75 -29.96 13.74
N ALA A 19 19.27 -30.53 14.84
CA ALA A 19 19.15 -29.81 16.11
C ALA A 19 20.51 -29.31 16.62
N ILE A 20 21.56 -30.13 16.52
CA ILE A 20 22.94 -29.75 16.86
C ILE A 20 23.43 -28.64 15.93
N ALA A 21 23.16 -28.74 14.61
CA ALA A 21 23.60 -27.76 13.62
C ALA A 21 22.93 -26.37 13.80
N VAL A 22 21.71 -26.33 14.31
CA VAL A 22 20.96 -25.08 14.55
C VAL A 22 21.29 -24.46 15.91
N MET A 23 21.86 -25.21 16.86
CA MET A 23 22.18 -24.73 18.21
C MET A 23 23.05 -23.46 18.26
N PRO A 24 24.05 -23.25 17.38
CA PRO A 24 24.85 -22.02 17.36
C PRO A 24 24.06 -20.75 17.00
N SER A 25 22.91 -20.85 16.33
CA SER A 25 22.11 -19.67 15.93
C SER A 25 21.42 -18.98 17.12
N ALA A 26 21.38 -19.63 18.29
CA ALA A 26 20.87 -19.01 19.52
C ALA A 26 21.66 -17.75 19.92
N SER A 27 22.92 -17.61 19.50
CA SER A 27 23.71 -16.40 19.74
C SER A 27 23.23 -15.19 18.92
N PHE A 28 22.50 -15.40 17.82
CA PHE A 28 21.90 -14.32 17.03
C PHE A 28 20.64 -13.72 17.70
N LEU A 29 19.90 -14.50 18.49
CA LEU A 29 18.72 -14.03 19.22
C LEU A 29 19.08 -13.25 20.50
N VAL A 30 20.25 -13.51 21.06
CA VAL A 30 20.82 -12.74 22.18
C VAL A 30 21.60 -11.56 21.58
N GLY A 31 20.87 -10.66 20.92
CA GLY A 31 21.40 -9.47 20.26
C GLY A 31 22.16 -8.53 21.21
N ASP A 32 23.01 -7.70 20.60
CA ASP A 32 24.02 -6.76 21.14
C ASP A 32 23.56 -5.94 22.38
N TRP A 33 23.43 -6.58 23.55
CA TRP A 33 23.04 -5.96 24.84
C TRP A 33 23.89 -4.75 25.19
N ARG A 34 25.14 -4.73 24.72
CA ARG A 34 26.05 -3.60 24.84
C ARG A 34 25.43 -2.31 24.28
N ARG A 35 24.77 -2.39 23.12
CA ARG A 35 24.11 -1.26 22.47
C ARG A 35 22.90 -0.75 23.25
N ASP A 36 22.10 -1.65 23.83
CA ASP A 36 20.98 -1.28 24.70
C ASP A 36 21.49 -0.59 25.99
N MET A 37 22.58 -1.08 26.58
CA MET A 37 23.19 -0.45 27.75
C MET A 37 23.79 0.93 27.43
N GLU A 38 24.47 1.08 26.29
CA GLU A 38 25.00 2.37 25.83
C GLU A 38 23.88 3.42 25.64
N VAL A 39 22.76 3.04 25.03
CA VAL A 39 21.60 3.92 24.83
C VAL A 39 20.99 4.32 26.18
N ARG A 40 20.82 3.38 27.10
CA ARG A 40 20.26 3.68 28.43
C ARG A 40 21.15 4.59 29.26
N SER A 41 22.45 4.34 29.29
CA SER A 41 23.38 5.22 30.02
C SER A 41 23.38 6.64 29.45
N LYS A 42 23.27 6.80 28.12
CA LYS A 42 23.12 8.11 27.47
C LYS A 42 21.83 8.82 27.88
N LEU A 43 20.70 8.10 27.92
CA LEU A 43 19.41 8.66 28.36
C LEU A 43 19.46 9.11 29.82
N ILE A 44 20.02 8.29 30.71
CA ILE A 44 20.19 8.65 32.13
C ILE A 44 21.05 9.90 32.24
N PHE A 45 22.23 9.94 31.60
CA PHE A 45 23.10 11.11 31.61
C PHE A 45 22.39 12.38 31.12
N ASN A 46 21.75 12.33 29.95
CA ASN A 46 21.04 13.47 29.37
C ASN A 46 19.92 14.00 30.28
N SER A 47 19.27 13.12 31.04
CA SER A 47 18.20 13.53 31.97
C SER A 47 18.72 14.18 33.25
N ILE A 48 19.96 13.89 33.66
CA ILE A 48 20.54 14.38 34.92
C ILE A 48 21.57 15.49 34.73
N GLN A 49 22.11 15.67 33.51
CA GLN A 49 23.23 16.57 33.21
C GLN A 49 23.00 18.00 33.73
N ASP A 50 21.81 18.57 33.51
CA ASP A 50 21.51 19.95 33.92
C ASP A 50 21.42 20.10 35.45
N GLN A 51 21.02 19.03 36.14
CA GLN A 51 20.94 19.03 37.58
C GLN A 51 22.32 18.80 38.22
N VAL A 52 23.12 17.91 37.65
CA VAL A 52 24.53 17.71 38.03
C VAL A 52 25.32 18.99 37.82
N ALA A 53 25.18 19.62 36.65
CA ALA A 53 25.81 20.90 36.32
C ALA A 53 25.49 22.00 37.34
N ARG A 54 24.22 22.09 37.74
CA ARG A 54 23.76 23.05 38.75
C ARG A 54 24.38 22.80 40.13
N GLN A 55 24.51 21.54 40.56
CA GLN A 55 25.12 21.23 41.87
C GLN A 55 26.64 21.47 41.86
N LEU A 56 27.32 21.11 40.77
CA LEU A 56 28.74 21.41 40.57
C LEU A 56 29.02 22.92 40.58
N ALA A 57 28.17 23.71 39.91
CA ALA A 57 28.32 25.17 39.87
C ALA A 57 28.12 25.85 41.24
N ASN A 58 27.42 25.19 42.18
CA ASN A 58 27.14 25.68 43.52
C ASN A 58 28.14 25.16 44.57
N GLY A 59 29.07 24.27 44.19
CA GLY A 59 30.08 23.69 45.09
C GLY A 59 29.50 22.90 46.27
N ASN A 60 28.33 22.28 46.09
CA ASN A 60 27.63 21.56 47.17
C ASN A 60 27.68 20.04 46.94
N ASP A 61 28.85 19.46 47.19
CA ASP A 61 29.17 18.03 47.04
C ASP A 61 28.16 17.14 47.80
N ALA A 62 27.77 17.54 49.01
CA ALA A 62 26.78 16.83 49.83
C ALA A 62 25.35 16.80 49.21
N ALA A 63 25.01 17.77 48.37
CA ALA A 63 23.74 17.75 47.62
C ALA A 63 23.83 16.86 46.37
N LEU A 64 25.00 16.82 45.72
CA LEU A 64 25.25 15.95 44.57
C LEU A 64 25.27 14.47 44.97
N ALA A 65 25.96 14.11 46.06
CA ALA A 65 25.98 12.75 46.59
C ALA A 65 24.56 12.25 46.95
N ARG A 66 23.74 13.09 47.61
CA ARG A 66 22.33 12.77 47.92
C ARG A 66 21.44 12.67 46.68
N PHE A 67 21.80 13.36 45.60
CA PHE A 67 21.09 13.24 44.34
C PHE A 67 21.43 11.92 43.64
N PHE A 68 22.70 11.56 43.57
CA PHE A 68 23.14 10.27 43.02
C PHE A 68 22.58 9.08 43.81
N GLU A 69 22.57 9.13 45.15
CA GLU A 69 22.04 8.04 45.98
C GLU A 69 20.53 7.80 45.74
N ARG A 70 19.75 8.87 45.43
CA ARG A 70 18.34 8.74 45.06
C ARG A 70 18.14 8.09 43.69
N LEU A 71 19.06 8.30 42.76
CA LEU A 71 19.02 7.71 41.42
C LEU A 71 19.39 6.23 41.42
N THR A 72 20.27 5.79 42.33
CA THR A 72 20.67 4.38 42.50
C THR A 72 19.66 3.55 43.29
N GLY A 73 18.43 4.04 43.51
CA GLY A 73 17.35 3.26 44.12
C GLY A 73 16.72 2.21 43.18
N ASP A 74 17.05 2.25 41.87
CA ASP A 74 16.62 1.27 40.87
C ASP A 74 17.55 0.05 40.86
N GLU A 75 17.01 -1.17 40.87
CA GLU A 75 17.75 -2.44 40.86
C GLU A 75 18.74 -2.60 39.69
N LYS A 76 18.60 -1.79 38.63
CA LYS A 76 19.44 -1.86 37.41
C LYS A 76 20.60 -0.87 37.37
N LEU A 77 20.66 0.08 38.30
CA LEU A 77 21.69 1.11 38.38
C LEU A 77 22.56 0.84 39.61
N LEU A 78 23.75 0.29 39.39
CA LEU A 78 24.61 -0.18 40.47
C LEU A 78 25.20 0.98 41.25
N ALA A 79 25.77 1.97 40.57
CA ALA A 79 26.39 3.12 41.20
C ALA A 79 26.57 4.32 40.26
N LEU A 80 26.66 5.51 40.84
CA LEU A 80 27.09 6.73 40.18
C LEU A 80 28.26 7.36 40.93
N GLY A 81 29.07 8.15 40.22
CA GLY A 81 30.09 8.99 40.82
C GLY A 81 30.55 10.08 39.86
N PHE A 82 31.32 11.03 40.38
CA PHE A 82 31.91 12.11 39.62
C PHE A 82 33.44 12.03 39.69
N CYS A 83 34.09 12.00 38.54
CA CYS A 83 35.54 12.12 38.44
C CYS A 83 35.91 13.58 38.23
N ASP A 84 36.70 14.16 39.12
CA ASP A 84 37.20 15.53 38.95
C ASP A 84 38.40 15.60 37.98
N SER A 85 38.85 16.82 37.69
CA SER A 85 39.99 17.09 36.81
C SER A 85 41.33 16.56 37.35
N ASN A 86 41.43 16.24 38.64
CA ASN A 86 42.59 15.61 39.26
C ASN A 86 42.52 14.07 39.23
N SER A 87 41.52 13.50 38.53
CA SER A 87 41.24 12.06 38.51
C SER A 87 40.92 11.48 39.89
N GLU A 88 40.39 12.29 40.81
CA GLU A 88 39.82 11.83 42.06
C GLU A 88 38.34 11.52 41.88
N LEU A 89 37.93 10.35 42.38
CA LEU A 89 36.53 9.94 42.36
C LEU A 89 35.82 10.53 43.58
N ARG A 90 34.84 11.40 43.33
CA ARG A 90 34.05 12.13 44.33
C ARG A 90 32.57 11.81 44.21
N ASP A 91 31.84 12.12 45.29
CA ASP A 91 30.38 12.01 45.39
C ASP A 91 29.84 10.63 44.98
N VAL A 92 30.54 9.57 45.36
CA VAL A 92 30.17 8.20 44.98
C VAL A 92 28.97 7.68 45.77
N THR A 93 28.13 6.91 45.10
CA THR A 93 27.05 6.18 45.78
C THR A 93 27.58 4.95 46.52
N LYS A 94 26.78 4.44 47.45
CA LYS A 94 27.17 3.39 48.41
C LYS A 94 27.75 2.10 47.80
N PHE A 95 27.34 1.73 46.59
CA PHE A 95 27.71 0.47 45.93
C PHE A 95 28.81 0.62 44.87
N MET A 96 29.53 1.75 44.85
CA MET A 96 30.68 1.96 43.97
C MET A 96 31.81 0.95 44.28
N PRO A 97 32.23 0.07 43.34
CA PRO A 97 33.32 -0.87 43.57
C PRO A 97 34.67 -0.18 43.73
N ALA A 98 35.48 -0.61 44.72
CA ALA A 98 36.82 -0.07 44.98
C ALA A 98 37.83 -0.26 43.82
N ALA A 99 37.53 -1.13 42.86
CA ALA A 99 38.35 -1.39 41.69
C ALA A 99 38.23 -0.28 40.61
N ILE A 100 37.32 0.69 40.77
CA ILE A 100 37.07 1.74 39.79
C ILE A 100 37.89 2.98 40.14
N THR A 101 38.81 3.34 39.24
CA THR A 101 39.67 4.52 39.34
C THR A 101 39.47 5.43 38.15
N CYS A 102 39.32 6.74 38.37
CA CYS A 102 39.08 7.72 37.31
C CYS A 102 40.23 7.82 36.30
N GLU A 103 41.45 7.41 36.68
CA GLU A 103 42.64 7.41 35.81
C GLU A 103 42.45 6.63 34.48
N LYS A 104 41.58 5.60 34.50
CA LYS A 104 41.24 4.78 33.32
C LYS A 104 40.00 5.25 32.57
N LEU A 105 39.15 6.08 33.19
CA LEU A 105 37.84 6.47 32.67
C LEU A 105 37.81 7.92 32.13
N ALA A 106 38.63 8.82 32.68
CA ALA A 106 38.56 10.27 32.48
C ALA A 106 39.40 10.81 31.29
N ARG A 107 39.86 9.96 30.37
CA ARG A 107 40.78 10.36 29.28
C ARG A 107 40.10 10.70 27.95
N ALA A 108 38.78 10.55 27.83
CA ALA A 108 38.06 10.74 26.57
C ALA A 108 37.24 12.04 26.56
N GLU A 109 37.36 12.81 25.47
CA GLU A 109 36.50 13.98 25.16
C GLU A 109 35.09 13.56 24.70
N THR A 110 34.88 12.25 24.50
CA THR A 110 33.60 11.65 24.10
C THR A 110 33.16 10.62 25.13
N PRO A 111 31.86 10.29 25.20
CA PRO A 111 31.37 9.24 26.08
C PRO A 111 32.09 7.92 25.86
N SER A 112 32.61 7.32 26.94
CA SER A 112 33.33 6.05 26.87
C SER A 112 32.57 4.93 27.58
N PHE A 113 32.62 3.74 27.00
CA PHE A 113 31.88 2.56 27.46
C PHE A 113 32.81 1.36 27.58
N SER A 114 32.84 0.75 28.77
CA SER A 114 33.66 -0.42 29.04
C SER A 114 32.92 -1.44 29.90
N THR A 115 33.46 -2.65 29.98
CA THR A 115 32.94 -3.69 30.86
C THR A 115 34.06 -4.17 31.76
N LEU A 116 33.77 -4.27 33.04
CA LEU A 116 34.72 -4.68 34.07
C LEU A 116 34.10 -5.80 34.89
N THR A 117 34.92 -6.74 35.32
CA THR A 117 34.50 -7.80 36.24
C THR A 117 35.03 -7.46 37.63
N SER A 118 34.14 -7.30 38.62
CA SER A 118 34.51 -6.99 40.00
C SER A 118 33.63 -7.77 40.96
N GLY A 119 34.23 -8.48 41.93
CA GLY A 119 33.49 -9.29 42.90
C GLY A 119 32.64 -10.42 42.30
N GLY A 120 33.01 -10.93 41.11
CA GLY A 120 32.27 -11.97 40.40
C GLY A 120 31.05 -11.48 39.60
N ARG A 121 30.86 -10.15 39.48
CA ARG A 121 29.82 -9.53 38.65
C ARG A 121 30.43 -8.84 37.45
N ASN A 122 29.77 -8.94 36.31
CA ASN A 122 30.09 -8.15 35.13
C ASN A 122 29.36 -6.81 35.21
N ILE A 123 30.12 -5.72 35.16
CA ILE A 123 29.64 -4.36 35.37
C ILE A 123 29.90 -3.58 34.09
N PHE A 124 28.86 -2.95 33.56
CA PHE A 124 28.98 -2.01 32.46
C PHE A 124 29.27 -0.61 33.01
N VAL A 125 30.33 0.03 32.51
CA VAL A 125 30.79 1.34 32.94
C VAL A 125 30.65 2.32 31.80
N ALA A 126 29.86 3.36 32.01
CA ALA A 126 29.71 4.49 31.10
C ALA A 126 30.30 5.75 31.76
N SER A 127 31.11 6.49 31.02
CA SER A 127 31.70 7.76 31.46
C SER A 127 31.33 8.86 30.49
N PHE A 128 30.81 9.96 31.02
CA PHE A 128 30.32 11.09 30.25
C PHE A 128 31.02 12.39 30.68
N PRO A 129 31.64 13.14 29.75
CA PRO A 129 32.29 14.41 30.09
C PRO A 129 31.25 15.48 30.44
N ILE A 130 31.55 16.29 31.45
CA ILE A 130 30.76 17.47 31.85
C ILE A 130 31.70 18.61 32.25
N SER A 131 31.41 19.82 31.76
CA SER A 131 32.20 21.01 32.04
C SER A 131 31.29 22.18 32.40
N VAL A 132 31.50 22.78 33.56
CA VAL A 132 30.68 23.87 34.09
C VAL A 132 31.56 24.89 34.80
N LYS A 133 31.62 26.12 34.27
CA LYS A 133 32.51 27.19 34.74
C LYS A 133 33.97 26.71 34.80
N ASP A 134 34.55 26.66 36.00
CA ASP A 134 35.94 26.25 36.26
C ASP A 134 36.07 24.77 36.65
N THR A 135 34.96 24.03 36.73
CA THR A 135 34.94 22.61 37.10
C THR A 135 34.70 21.75 35.86
N SER A 136 35.69 20.95 35.49
CA SER A 136 35.57 19.93 34.45
C SER A 136 35.78 18.54 35.03
N GLY A 137 35.06 17.56 34.51
CA GLY A 137 35.13 16.19 34.99
C GLY A 137 34.23 15.24 34.22
N HIS A 138 34.02 14.04 34.77
CA HIS A 138 33.21 13.01 34.13
C HIS A 138 32.19 12.41 35.10
N VAL A 139 30.95 12.26 34.65
CA VAL A 139 29.94 11.48 35.36
C VAL A 139 30.12 10.02 34.97
N VAL A 140 30.34 9.16 35.98
CA VAL A 140 30.48 7.72 35.82
C VAL A 140 29.18 7.05 36.25
N ILE A 141 28.66 6.18 35.38
CA ILE A 141 27.43 5.43 35.57
C ILE A 141 27.73 3.94 35.44
N LEU A 142 27.26 3.15 36.41
CA LEU A 142 27.51 1.71 36.49
C LEU A 142 26.21 0.91 36.45
N HIS A 143 26.19 -0.12 35.61
CA HIS A 143 25.07 -1.06 35.49
C HIS A 143 25.51 -2.49 35.78
N ASP A 144 24.65 -3.26 36.46
CA ASP A 144 24.89 -4.69 36.73
C ASP A 144 24.42 -5.55 35.53
N LEU A 145 25.34 -6.28 34.90
CA LEU A 145 25.05 -7.15 33.75
C LEU A 145 24.68 -8.59 34.16
N SER A 146 24.77 -8.94 35.45
CA SER A 146 24.59 -10.32 35.92
C SER A 146 23.19 -10.88 35.60
N TYR A 147 22.18 -10.00 35.59
CA TYR A 147 20.81 -10.35 35.21
C TYR A 147 20.67 -10.76 33.73
N ILE A 148 21.45 -10.11 32.84
CA ILE A 148 21.38 -10.34 31.40
C ILE A 148 21.97 -11.71 31.06
N GLU A 149 23.08 -12.09 31.70
CA GLU A 149 23.70 -13.40 31.50
C GLU A 149 22.77 -14.54 31.96
N GLN A 150 22.14 -14.42 33.13
CA GLN A 150 21.23 -15.43 33.65
C GLN A 150 20.01 -15.65 32.74
N ARG A 151 19.45 -14.56 32.18
CA ARG A 151 18.31 -14.62 31.26
C ARG A 151 18.71 -15.16 29.88
N SER A 152 19.93 -14.86 29.42
CA SER A 152 20.47 -15.42 28.17
C SER A 152 20.69 -16.93 28.26
N ALA A 153 21.11 -17.44 29.42
CA ALA A 153 21.31 -18.88 29.65
C ALA A 153 19.96 -19.63 29.65
N GLN A 154 18.93 -19.07 30.29
CA GLN A 154 17.59 -19.64 30.24
C GLN A 154 16.99 -19.63 28.83
N ALA A 155 17.16 -18.54 28.08
CA ALA A 155 16.69 -18.46 26.70
C ALA A 155 17.34 -19.54 25.81
N ARG A 156 18.65 -19.79 25.96
CA ARG A 156 19.34 -20.89 25.25
C ARG A 156 18.79 -22.26 25.63
N TYR A 157 18.48 -22.48 26.91
CA TYR A 157 17.92 -23.74 27.39
C TYR A 157 16.51 -24.01 26.81
N TYR A 158 15.61 -23.02 26.86
CA TYR A 158 14.27 -23.16 26.29
C TYR A 158 14.29 -23.32 24.77
N TRP A 159 15.20 -22.62 24.08
CA TRP A 159 15.39 -22.78 22.64
C TRP A 159 15.83 -24.20 22.28
N ALA A 160 16.80 -24.76 23.01
CA ALA A 160 17.25 -26.13 22.81
C ALA A 160 16.10 -27.15 23.03
N LEU A 161 15.26 -26.93 24.04
CA LEU A 161 14.05 -27.74 24.29
C LEU A 161 13.04 -27.66 23.13
N ALA A 162 12.79 -26.46 22.60
CA ALA A 162 11.85 -26.25 21.50
C ALA A 162 12.32 -26.94 20.21
N VAL A 163 13.60 -26.80 19.86
CA VAL A 163 14.19 -27.45 18.68
C VAL A 163 14.14 -28.97 18.82
N ALA A 164 14.46 -29.50 20.00
CA ALA A 164 14.37 -30.94 20.27
C ALA A 164 12.92 -31.47 20.14
N ALA A 165 11.93 -30.74 20.65
CA ALA A 165 10.52 -31.12 20.54
C ALA A 165 10.02 -31.15 19.08
N ILE A 166 10.41 -30.15 18.28
CA ILE A 166 10.09 -30.08 16.85
C ILE A 166 10.73 -31.25 16.09
N ALA A 167 12.01 -31.52 16.36
CA ALA A 167 12.74 -32.63 15.74
C ALA A 167 12.07 -33.99 16.02
N ILE A 168 11.65 -34.24 17.26
CA ILE A 168 10.91 -35.44 17.64
C ILE A 168 9.55 -35.49 16.94
N GLY A 169 8.80 -34.38 16.92
CA GLY A 169 7.49 -34.29 16.26
C GLY A 169 7.55 -34.61 14.77
N LEU A 170 8.53 -34.05 14.06
CA LEU A 170 8.76 -34.32 12.64
C LEU A 170 9.17 -35.78 12.38
N GLY A 171 9.99 -36.37 13.26
CA GLY A 171 10.36 -37.79 13.18
C GLY A 171 9.15 -38.72 13.33
N ILE A 172 8.24 -38.43 14.28
CA ILE A 172 7.00 -39.20 14.48
C ILE A 172 6.08 -39.05 13.27
N LEU A 173 5.89 -37.81 12.78
CA LEU A 173 5.02 -37.53 11.63
C LEU A 173 5.55 -38.20 10.35
N GLY A 174 6.85 -38.11 10.08
CA GLY A 174 7.47 -38.77 8.94
C GLY A 174 7.31 -40.30 9.00
N THR A 175 7.50 -40.89 10.18
CA THR A 175 7.29 -42.34 10.40
C THR A 175 5.82 -42.72 10.15
N PHE A 176 4.88 -41.91 10.63
CA PHE A 176 3.46 -42.12 10.41
C PHE A 176 3.09 -42.07 8.92
N LEU A 177 3.54 -41.03 8.20
CA LEU A 177 3.28 -40.86 6.77
C LEU A 177 3.84 -42.01 5.93
N ILE A 178 5.10 -42.41 6.18
CA ILE A 178 5.74 -43.54 5.48
C ILE A 178 4.99 -44.85 5.78
N SER A 179 4.57 -45.06 7.03
CA SER A 179 3.81 -46.25 7.40
C SER A 179 2.45 -46.32 6.70
N ASN A 180 1.80 -45.16 6.53
CA ASN A 180 0.49 -45.06 5.91
C ASN A 180 0.58 -45.22 4.38
N LEU A 181 1.63 -44.68 3.77
CA LEU A 181 1.93 -44.83 2.35
C LEU A 181 2.18 -46.31 2.00
N ILE A 182 2.98 -47.02 2.79
CA ILE A 182 3.25 -48.44 2.57
C ILE A 182 1.98 -49.28 2.82
N ARG A 183 1.14 -48.93 3.81
CA ARG A 183 -0.16 -49.60 4.00
C ARG A 183 -1.09 -49.41 2.79
N ARG A 184 -1.22 -48.19 2.29
CA ARG A 184 -2.03 -47.86 1.09
C ARG A 184 -1.52 -48.62 -0.13
N TRP A 185 -0.21 -48.60 -0.38
CA TRP A 185 0.40 -49.31 -1.50
C TRP A 185 0.16 -50.82 -1.41
N ARG A 186 0.30 -51.42 -0.22
CA ARG A 186 0.08 -52.85 -0.02
C ARG A 186 -1.39 -53.26 -0.23
N ASN A 187 -2.34 -52.35 0.03
CA ASN A 187 -3.76 -52.58 -0.24
C ASN A 187 -4.07 -52.47 -1.73
N LEU A 188 -3.53 -51.46 -2.42
CA LEU A 188 -3.66 -51.28 -3.87
C LEU A 188 -3.08 -52.46 -4.67
N VAL A 189 -1.94 -53.00 -4.25
CA VAL A 189 -1.35 -54.20 -4.85
C VAL A 189 -2.24 -55.44 -4.61
N ARG A 190 -2.93 -55.50 -3.46
CA ARG A 190 -3.83 -56.62 -3.13
C ARG A 190 -5.14 -56.56 -3.91
N GLU A 191 -5.65 -55.37 -4.18
CA GLU A 191 -6.85 -55.13 -4.99
C GLU A 191 -6.56 -55.37 -6.49
N SER A 192 -5.46 -54.85 -7.01
CA SER A 192 -5.06 -55.10 -8.41
C SER A 192 -4.78 -56.58 -8.72
N ILE A 193 -4.24 -57.35 -7.76
CA ILE A 193 -4.09 -58.82 -7.90
C ILE A 193 -5.44 -59.56 -7.85
N LYS A 194 -6.44 -59.02 -7.15
CA LYS A 194 -7.82 -59.56 -7.14
C LYS A 194 -8.57 -59.22 -8.44
N GLU A 195 -8.41 -58.01 -8.96
CA GLU A 195 -9.01 -57.57 -10.23
C GLU A 195 -8.42 -58.30 -11.43
N ALA A 196 -7.11 -58.57 -11.44
CA ALA A 196 -6.47 -59.36 -12.49
C ALA A 196 -6.90 -60.85 -12.50
N ARG A 197 -7.51 -61.35 -11.42
CA ARG A 197 -8.01 -62.74 -11.31
C ARG A 197 -9.50 -62.89 -11.68
N MET A 198 -10.27 -61.80 -11.73
CA MET A 198 -11.71 -61.83 -12.01
C MET A 198 -12.01 -61.12 -13.34
N GLY A 199 -11.41 -61.63 -14.43
CA GLY A 199 -11.49 -61.01 -15.76
C GLY A 199 -12.90 -60.59 -16.18
N THR A 200 -13.16 -59.28 -16.11
CA THR A 200 -14.30 -58.60 -16.73
C THR A 200 -13.89 -57.17 -17.09
N LEU A 201 -13.52 -56.99 -18.36
CA LEU A 201 -13.53 -55.70 -19.05
C LEU A 201 -14.90 -55.54 -19.69
N ALA A 202 -15.83 -54.89 -19.00
CA ALA A 202 -16.98 -54.18 -19.56
C ALA A 202 -17.79 -53.53 -18.43
N ASP A 203 -18.17 -52.27 -18.64
CA ASP A 203 -19.13 -51.49 -17.84
C ASP A 203 -18.76 -51.14 -16.39
N ALA A 204 -18.01 -50.05 -16.22
CA ALA A 204 -18.03 -49.24 -15.00
C ALA A 204 -17.66 -47.76 -15.26
N SER A 205 -18.25 -47.12 -16.28
CA SER A 205 -18.24 -45.66 -16.39
C SER A 205 -19.50 -45.10 -15.71
N GLY A 206 -19.49 -45.01 -14.38
CA GLY A 206 -20.67 -44.53 -13.64
C GLY A 206 -20.41 -43.98 -12.25
N GLU A 207 -19.52 -44.59 -11.45
CA GLU A 207 -19.42 -44.25 -10.01
C GLU A 207 -18.01 -43.95 -9.49
N ALA A 208 -17.00 -43.84 -10.35
CA ALA A 208 -15.62 -43.53 -9.92
C ALA A 208 -15.29 -42.02 -9.79
N ILE A 209 -16.22 -41.10 -10.08
CA ILE A 209 -15.95 -39.64 -10.10
C ILE A 209 -16.34 -38.91 -8.79
N SER A 210 -16.85 -39.61 -7.76
CA SER A 210 -17.24 -38.94 -6.50
C SER A 210 -16.16 -38.93 -5.40
N VAL A 211 -15.01 -39.59 -5.59
CA VAL A 211 -14.00 -39.76 -4.51
C VAL A 211 -12.75 -38.88 -4.68
N LEU A 212 -12.59 -38.17 -5.80
CA LEU A 212 -11.41 -37.30 -6.05
C LEU A 212 -11.70 -35.81 -5.83
N GLY A 213 -12.59 -35.50 -4.88
CA GLY A 213 -13.05 -34.13 -4.62
C GLY A 213 -12.02 -33.24 -3.92
N PRO A 214 -11.56 -33.56 -2.70
CA PRO A 214 -10.81 -32.58 -1.90
C PRO A 214 -9.31 -32.57 -2.16
N GLU A 215 -8.68 -33.75 -2.25
CA GLU A 215 -7.22 -33.88 -2.32
C GLU A 215 -6.67 -33.45 -3.69
N LEU A 216 -7.36 -33.75 -4.80
CA LEU A 216 -6.99 -33.27 -6.13
C LEU A 216 -7.22 -31.76 -6.28
N ARG A 217 -8.24 -31.19 -5.60
CA ARG A 217 -8.44 -29.74 -5.52
C ARG A 217 -7.37 -29.05 -4.67
N GLY A 218 -6.87 -29.72 -3.63
CA GLY A 218 -5.73 -29.27 -2.83
C GLY A 218 -4.42 -29.29 -3.62
N LEU A 219 -4.13 -30.39 -4.31
CA LEU A 219 -2.94 -30.52 -5.17
C LEU A 219 -2.96 -29.58 -6.39
N LEU A 220 -4.13 -29.38 -7.01
CA LEU A 220 -4.31 -28.36 -8.07
C LEU A 220 -4.23 -26.93 -7.53
N ARG A 221 -4.44 -26.72 -6.22
CA ARG A 221 -4.24 -25.42 -5.54
C ARG A 221 -2.79 -25.18 -5.18
N GLU A 222 -2.07 -26.18 -4.68
CA GLU A 222 -0.62 -26.09 -4.43
C GLU A 222 0.13 -25.86 -5.74
N LEU A 223 -0.20 -26.61 -6.80
CA LEU A 223 0.35 -26.37 -8.13
C LEU A 223 0.01 -24.97 -8.70
N ARG A 224 -1.12 -24.35 -8.30
CA ARG A 224 -1.50 -23.00 -8.73
C ARG A 224 -0.89 -21.89 -7.88
N SER A 225 -0.75 -22.06 -6.57
CA SER A 225 -0.06 -21.08 -5.72
C SER A 225 1.43 -21.02 -6.08
N GLU A 226 2.03 -22.16 -6.43
CA GLU A 226 3.41 -22.20 -6.93
C GLU A 226 3.53 -21.70 -8.38
N GLN A 227 2.54 -21.93 -9.25
CA GLN A 227 2.55 -21.36 -10.62
C GLN A 227 2.42 -19.83 -10.64
N THR A 228 1.70 -19.21 -9.71
CA THR A 228 1.59 -17.74 -9.63
C THR A 228 2.90 -17.07 -9.20
N ALA A 229 3.77 -17.80 -8.48
CA ALA A 229 5.04 -17.28 -7.99
C ALA A 229 6.27 -17.70 -8.85
N GLY A 230 6.15 -18.74 -9.69
CA GLY A 230 7.33 -19.33 -10.36
C GLY A 230 7.22 -19.62 -11.86
N SER A 231 6.10 -19.31 -12.54
CA SER A 231 5.92 -19.67 -13.96
C SER A 231 5.17 -18.63 -14.79
N ALA A 232 5.46 -17.34 -14.61
CA ALA A 232 5.22 -16.39 -15.69
C ALA A 232 6.41 -16.45 -16.64
N ILE A 233 6.22 -17.02 -17.84
CA ILE A 233 6.79 -16.38 -19.03
C ILE A 233 6.49 -14.90 -18.83
N GLN A 234 7.51 -14.04 -18.72
CA GLN A 234 7.34 -12.63 -18.43
C GLN A 234 6.48 -12.03 -19.55
N VAL A 235 5.16 -11.98 -19.32
CA VAL A 235 4.20 -11.46 -20.30
C VAL A 235 4.42 -9.96 -20.30
N ASP A 236 4.97 -9.43 -21.39
CA ASP A 236 5.05 -7.98 -21.60
C ASP A 236 3.63 -7.49 -21.88
N TRP A 237 2.98 -6.92 -20.86
CA TRP A 237 1.59 -6.52 -20.94
C TRP A 237 1.46 -5.29 -21.86
N SER A 238 0.74 -5.46 -22.96
CA SER A 238 0.49 -4.44 -23.97
C SER A 238 -1.01 -4.39 -24.34
N PRO A 239 -1.48 -3.38 -25.09
CA PRO A 239 -2.83 -3.38 -25.65
C PRO A 239 -3.16 -4.69 -26.39
N GLU A 240 -2.23 -5.17 -27.22
CA GLU A 240 -2.39 -6.38 -28.03
C GLU A 240 -2.49 -7.63 -27.15
N THR A 241 -1.67 -7.71 -26.10
CA THR A 241 -1.69 -8.84 -25.18
C THR A 241 -2.99 -8.90 -24.39
N LEU A 242 -3.52 -7.74 -23.97
CA LEU A 242 -4.82 -7.66 -23.30
C LEU A 242 -5.96 -8.05 -24.24
N HIS A 243 -5.90 -7.58 -25.49
CA HIS A 243 -6.87 -7.93 -26.53
C HIS A 243 -6.89 -9.44 -26.80
N LEU A 244 -5.71 -10.05 -27.03
CA LEU A 244 -5.57 -11.49 -27.24
C LEU A 244 -6.08 -12.31 -26.05
N LEU A 245 -5.88 -11.81 -24.82
CA LEU A 245 -6.39 -12.44 -23.62
C LEU A 245 -7.93 -12.44 -23.59
N LEU A 246 -8.57 -11.32 -23.96
CA LEU A 246 -10.02 -11.25 -24.10
C LEU A 246 -10.54 -12.22 -25.15
N GLU A 247 -9.95 -12.22 -26.35
CA GLU A 247 -10.38 -13.11 -27.43
C GLU A 247 -10.26 -14.59 -27.04
N LYS A 248 -9.18 -14.97 -26.36
CA LYS A 248 -8.90 -16.36 -25.99
C LYS A 248 -9.69 -16.84 -24.78
N GLU A 249 -9.75 -16.03 -23.72
CA GLU A 249 -10.31 -16.45 -22.44
C GLU A 249 -11.81 -16.13 -22.34
N LEU A 250 -12.28 -15.09 -23.05
CA LEU A 250 -13.63 -14.55 -23.00
C LEU A 250 -14.18 -14.24 -24.41
N PRO A 251 -14.20 -15.22 -25.34
CA PRO A 251 -14.63 -14.99 -26.71
C PRO A 251 -16.07 -14.48 -26.77
N GLU A 252 -16.32 -13.57 -27.73
CA GLU A 252 -17.64 -12.98 -28.03
C GLU A 252 -18.31 -12.29 -26.82
N THR A 253 -17.55 -12.00 -25.77
CA THR A 253 -18.08 -11.38 -24.55
C THR A 253 -18.08 -9.87 -24.68
N GLU A 254 -19.25 -9.28 -24.53
CA GLU A 254 -19.41 -7.83 -24.44
C GLU A 254 -18.80 -7.31 -23.13
N VAL A 255 -17.95 -6.28 -23.24
CA VAL A 255 -17.35 -5.57 -22.11
C VAL A 255 -18.01 -4.20 -21.98
N ILE A 256 -18.59 -3.94 -20.81
CA ILE A 256 -19.20 -2.66 -20.46
C ILE A 256 -18.46 -2.09 -19.25
N VAL A 257 -17.91 -0.88 -19.38
CA VAL A 257 -17.33 -0.15 -18.25
C VAL A 257 -18.33 0.91 -17.80
N VAL A 258 -18.50 1.08 -16.49
CA VAL A 258 -19.33 2.16 -15.93
C VAL A 258 -18.56 2.97 -14.90
N SER A 259 -18.49 4.29 -15.08
CA SER A 259 -17.86 5.22 -14.15
C SER A 259 -18.61 6.54 -14.08
N ASN A 260 -18.52 7.23 -12.95
CA ASN A 260 -19.21 8.51 -12.80
C ASN A 260 -18.63 9.58 -13.74
N ARG A 261 -17.30 9.58 -13.94
CA ARG A 261 -16.63 10.50 -14.87
C ARG A 261 -16.53 9.87 -16.26
N GLU A 262 -16.89 10.63 -17.28
CA GLU A 262 -16.65 10.29 -18.68
C GLU A 262 -15.21 10.61 -19.10
N PRO A 263 -14.68 9.95 -20.15
CA PRO A 263 -13.32 10.20 -20.64
C PRO A 263 -13.18 11.44 -21.54
N TYR A 264 -14.29 11.93 -22.12
CA TYR A 264 -14.30 12.99 -23.12
C TYR A 264 -15.47 13.94 -22.89
N ILE A 265 -15.18 15.19 -22.53
CA ILE A 265 -16.17 16.22 -22.19
C ILE A 265 -16.23 17.25 -23.31
N HIS A 266 -17.41 17.53 -23.84
CA HIS A 266 -17.62 18.59 -24.83
C HIS A 266 -18.20 19.82 -24.15
N ASN A 267 -17.42 20.90 -24.17
CA ASN A 267 -17.80 22.18 -23.61
C ASN A 267 -18.04 23.22 -24.70
N ARG A 268 -19.00 24.11 -24.46
CA ARG A 268 -19.26 25.26 -25.32
C ARG A 268 -18.40 26.42 -24.84
N ILE A 269 -17.41 26.81 -25.62
CA ILE A 269 -16.50 27.93 -25.29
C ILE A 269 -16.51 28.88 -26.49
N ASN A 270 -16.89 30.14 -26.25
CA ASN A 270 -16.97 31.19 -27.29
C ASN A 270 -17.79 30.80 -28.54
N GLY A 271 -18.84 29.98 -28.37
CA GLY A 271 -19.69 29.50 -29.46
C GLY A 271 -19.20 28.21 -30.15
N GLU A 272 -17.96 27.79 -29.91
CA GLU A 272 -17.38 26.56 -30.46
C GLU A 272 -17.45 25.41 -29.46
N THR A 273 -17.57 24.18 -29.97
CA THR A 273 -17.51 22.97 -29.17
C THR A 273 -16.05 22.56 -29.01
N VAL A 274 -15.53 22.63 -27.78
CA VAL A 274 -14.17 22.26 -27.43
C VAL A 274 -14.19 20.96 -26.65
N LEU A 275 -13.37 20.00 -27.10
CA LEU A 275 -13.15 18.74 -26.38
C LEU A 275 -12.15 18.96 -25.25
N GLN A 276 -12.49 18.49 -24.06
CA GLN A 276 -11.63 18.48 -22.89
C GLN A 276 -11.47 17.06 -22.34
N ILE A 277 -10.24 16.69 -22.00
CA ILE A 277 -9.93 15.45 -21.28
C ILE A 277 -9.89 15.79 -19.78
N PRO A 278 -10.72 15.15 -18.93
CA PRO A 278 -10.74 15.51 -17.51
C PRO A 278 -9.48 15.06 -16.77
N ALA A 279 -9.01 15.88 -15.83
CA ALA A 279 -7.92 15.52 -14.91
C ALA A 279 -8.40 14.48 -13.90
N SER A 280 -8.35 13.21 -14.26
CA SER A 280 -8.84 12.08 -13.45
C SER A 280 -7.95 10.85 -13.62
N GLY A 281 -7.35 10.38 -12.53
CA GLY A 281 -6.53 9.15 -12.55
C GLY A 281 -7.30 7.90 -12.98
N LEU A 282 -8.61 7.82 -12.65
CA LEU A 282 -9.48 6.74 -13.12
C LEU A 282 -9.61 6.75 -14.65
N VAL A 283 -9.80 7.93 -15.24
CA VAL A 283 -9.93 8.08 -16.69
C VAL A 283 -8.59 7.75 -17.37
N ALA A 284 -7.49 8.29 -16.85
CA ALA A 284 -6.15 8.04 -17.37
C ALA A 284 -5.77 6.55 -17.38
N ALA A 285 -6.28 5.77 -16.43
CA ALA A 285 -6.06 4.32 -16.39
C ALA A 285 -7.04 3.52 -17.27
N LEU A 286 -8.34 3.89 -17.28
CA LEU A 286 -9.35 3.10 -17.98
C LEU A 286 -9.42 3.37 -19.50
N GLU A 287 -9.07 4.57 -19.95
CA GLU A 287 -9.13 4.91 -21.38
C GLU A 287 -8.25 3.99 -22.26
N PRO A 288 -6.98 3.72 -21.90
CA PRO A 288 -6.14 2.79 -22.67
C PRO A 288 -6.69 1.35 -22.66
N VAL A 289 -7.28 0.94 -21.54
CA VAL A 289 -7.93 -0.37 -21.42
C VAL A 289 -9.14 -0.45 -22.35
N MET A 290 -9.97 0.59 -22.41
CA MET A 290 -11.13 0.63 -23.31
C MET A 290 -10.74 0.68 -24.78
N ARG A 291 -9.65 1.38 -25.13
CA ARG A 291 -9.10 1.34 -26.50
C ARG A 291 -8.67 -0.07 -26.91
N ALA A 292 -8.08 -0.84 -26.00
CA ALA A 292 -7.62 -2.21 -26.28
C ALA A 292 -8.77 -3.24 -26.31
N CYS A 293 -9.75 -3.09 -25.42
CA CYS A 293 -10.85 -4.04 -25.24
C CYS A 293 -12.04 -3.77 -26.18
N GLY A 294 -12.22 -2.52 -26.62
CA GLY A 294 -13.46 -2.08 -27.27
C GLY A 294 -14.66 -2.06 -26.30
N GLY A 295 -15.86 -2.15 -26.85
CA GLY A 295 -17.11 -2.21 -26.07
C GLY A 295 -17.75 -0.84 -25.82
N THR A 296 -18.48 -0.73 -24.71
CA THR A 296 -19.19 0.50 -24.34
C THR A 296 -18.76 1.00 -22.97
N TRP A 297 -18.39 2.28 -22.88
CA TRP A 297 -18.21 2.99 -21.62
C TRP A 297 -19.46 3.81 -21.32
N ILE A 298 -20.13 3.53 -20.20
CA ILE A 298 -21.29 4.28 -19.72
C ILE A 298 -20.85 5.25 -18.62
N ALA A 299 -21.12 6.55 -18.78
CA ALA A 299 -20.73 7.57 -17.81
C ALA A 299 -21.71 8.75 -17.75
N HIS A 300 -21.65 9.58 -16.71
CA HIS A 300 -22.45 10.80 -16.65
C HIS A 300 -21.91 11.85 -17.62
N GLY A 301 -22.77 12.35 -18.52
CA GLY A 301 -22.46 13.43 -19.45
C GLY A 301 -22.52 14.79 -18.76
N SER A 302 -21.37 15.43 -18.57
CA SER A 302 -21.17 16.59 -17.69
C SER A 302 -20.83 17.88 -18.41
N GLY A 303 -20.49 17.81 -19.70
CA GLY A 303 -20.14 18.92 -20.55
C GLY A 303 -21.35 19.71 -21.03
N SER A 304 -21.16 21.01 -21.23
CA SER A 304 -22.26 21.90 -21.62
C SER A 304 -22.75 21.68 -23.06
N ALA A 305 -21.96 21.02 -23.90
CA ALA A 305 -22.28 20.68 -25.30
C ALA A 305 -22.46 19.17 -25.51
N ASP A 306 -22.38 18.35 -24.45
CA ASP A 306 -22.41 16.89 -24.59
C ASP A 306 -23.70 16.37 -25.23
N ARG A 307 -24.86 16.98 -24.91
CA ARG A 307 -26.16 16.62 -25.50
C ARG A 307 -26.23 16.85 -27.00
N GLU A 308 -25.41 17.75 -27.54
CA GLU A 308 -25.39 18.09 -28.96
C GLU A 308 -24.46 17.19 -29.78
N THR A 309 -23.64 16.38 -29.09
CA THR A 309 -22.57 15.57 -29.72
C THR A 309 -22.88 14.06 -29.71
N VAL A 310 -24.02 13.67 -29.15
CA VAL A 310 -24.46 12.28 -29.08
C VAL A 310 -25.45 11.93 -30.20
N ASP A 311 -25.56 10.64 -30.50
CA ASP A 311 -26.59 10.08 -31.35
C ASP A 311 -27.96 9.95 -30.62
N ALA A 312 -28.95 9.37 -31.30
CA ALA A 312 -30.30 9.18 -30.75
C ALA A 312 -30.38 8.23 -29.54
N ASN A 313 -29.31 7.49 -29.23
CA ASN A 313 -29.21 6.59 -28.09
C ASN A 313 -28.24 7.13 -27.02
N ASP A 314 -27.96 8.44 -27.05
CA ASP A 314 -27.01 9.11 -26.17
C ASP A 314 -25.57 8.59 -26.29
N ARG A 315 -25.17 8.09 -27.46
CA ARG A 315 -23.83 7.53 -27.71
C ARG A 315 -22.96 8.46 -28.56
N VAL A 316 -21.65 8.39 -28.34
CA VAL A 316 -20.62 9.02 -29.18
C VAL A 316 -19.46 8.05 -29.37
N ALA A 317 -18.93 7.97 -30.60
CA ALA A 317 -17.78 7.12 -30.90
C ALA A 317 -16.48 7.81 -30.48
N VAL A 318 -15.63 7.11 -29.73
CA VAL A 318 -14.43 7.69 -29.11
C VAL A 318 -13.22 6.73 -29.17
N PRO A 319 -11.97 7.24 -29.13
CA PRO A 319 -11.57 8.65 -29.21
C PRO A 319 -11.93 9.32 -30.55
N PRO A 320 -12.19 10.65 -30.59
CA PRO A 320 -12.66 11.32 -31.82
C PRO A 320 -11.74 11.17 -33.05
N ALA A 321 -10.42 11.11 -32.83
CA ALA A 321 -9.45 10.98 -33.92
C ALA A 321 -9.38 9.56 -34.52
N ALA A 322 -9.66 8.53 -33.72
CA ALA A 322 -9.59 7.13 -34.11
C ALA A 322 -10.58 6.31 -33.26
N PRO A 323 -11.88 6.29 -33.62
CA PRO A 323 -12.90 5.67 -32.78
C PRO A 323 -12.63 4.18 -32.56
N ALA A 324 -12.50 3.78 -31.29
CA ALA A 324 -12.19 2.41 -30.87
C ALA A 324 -13.30 1.78 -30.01
N TYR A 325 -14.09 2.60 -29.32
CA TYR A 325 -15.21 2.16 -28.48
C TYR A 325 -16.34 3.21 -28.46
N ALA A 326 -17.49 2.85 -27.90
CA ALA A 326 -18.62 3.77 -27.73
C ALA A 326 -18.64 4.35 -26.31
N LEU A 327 -18.88 5.66 -26.18
CA LEU A 327 -19.23 6.31 -24.92
C LEU A 327 -20.73 6.56 -24.91
N ARG A 328 -21.46 5.97 -23.96
CA ARG A 328 -22.88 6.25 -23.69
C ARG A 328 -22.99 7.19 -22.50
N ARG A 329 -23.70 8.30 -22.69
CA ARG A 329 -23.92 9.30 -21.65
C ARG A 329 -25.23 9.03 -20.90
N VAL A 330 -25.16 9.10 -19.58
CA VAL A 330 -26.32 9.14 -18.70
C VAL A 330 -26.50 10.57 -18.23
N TRP A 331 -27.73 11.06 -18.31
CA TRP A 331 -28.07 12.42 -17.94
C TRP A 331 -28.56 12.50 -16.50
N LEU A 332 -27.99 13.44 -15.74
CA LEU A 332 -28.42 13.78 -14.40
C LEU A 332 -28.94 15.22 -14.38
N SER A 333 -29.99 15.46 -13.61
CA SER A 333 -30.44 16.83 -13.32
C SER A 333 -29.46 17.53 -12.38
N GLU A 334 -29.55 18.86 -12.27
CA GLU A 334 -28.73 19.60 -11.30
C GLU A 334 -29.03 19.16 -9.85
N GLU A 335 -30.30 18.90 -9.52
CA GLU A 335 -30.70 18.38 -8.22
C GLU A 335 -30.06 17.02 -7.93
N GLU A 336 -30.06 16.12 -8.91
CA GLU A 336 -29.43 14.81 -8.78
C GLU A 336 -27.91 14.94 -8.64
N GLN A 337 -27.28 15.81 -9.42
CA GLN A 337 -25.85 16.06 -9.29
C GLN A 337 -25.50 16.62 -7.91
N ASN A 338 -26.34 17.50 -7.36
CA ASN A 338 -26.16 18.04 -6.02
C ASN A 338 -26.31 16.96 -4.94
N GLY A 339 -27.38 16.16 -4.96
CA GLY A 339 -27.61 15.14 -3.93
C GLY A 339 -26.68 13.93 -4.03
N TYR A 340 -26.45 13.39 -5.23
CA TYR A 340 -25.64 12.19 -5.43
C TYR A 340 -24.13 12.49 -5.48
N TYR A 341 -23.69 13.41 -6.34
CA TYR A 341 -22.26 13.62 -6.58
C TYR A 341 -21.66 14.55 -5.54
N TYR A 342 -22.24 15.75 -5.33
CA TYR A 342 -21.69 16.68 -4.34
C TYR A 342 -21.99 16.22 -2.91
N GLY A 343 -23.24 15.89 -2.59
CA GLY A 343 -23.68 15.42 -1.28
C GLY A 343 -23.14 14.03 -0.92
N PHE A 344 -23.86 12.96 -1.26
CA PHE A 344 -23.55 11.64 -0.71
C PHE A 344 -22.14 11.14 -1.05
N ALA A 345 -21.72 11.26 -2.32
CA ALA A 345 -20.43 10.73 -2.76
C ALA A 345 -19.25 11.57 -2.22
N ASN A 346 -19.28 12.90 -2.35
CA ASN A 346 -18.11 13.75 -2.05
C ASN A 346 -18.12 14.45 -0.67
N GLU A 347 -19.28 14.73 -0.07
CA GLU A 347 -19.38 15.18 1.33
C GLU A 347 -19.53 14.00 2.31
N GLY A 348 -20.06 12.86 1.86
CA GLY A 348 -20.25 11.65 2.67
C GLY A 348 -19.12 10.63 2.53
N LEU A 349 -19.11 9.86 1.42
CA LEU A 349 -18.21 8.71 1.25
C LEU A 349 -16.73 9.10 1.09
N TRP A 350 -16.42 10.16 0.37
CA TRP A 350 -15.04 10.59 0.14
C TRP A 350 -14.29 10.89 1.46
N PRO A 351 -14.76 11.79 2.35
CA PRO A 351 -14.10 12.02 3.64
C PRO A 351 -14.14 10.80 4.56
N LEU A 352 -15.24 10.02 4.56
CA LEU A 352 -15.35 8.79 5.33
C LEU A 352 -14.21 7.81 5.01
N CYS A 353 -13.92 7.62 3.72
CA CYS A 353 -12.96 6.64 3.26
C CYS A 353 -11.51 7.15 3.33
N HIS A 354 -11.30 8.46 3.19
CA HIS A 354 -9.95 9.03 3.21
C HIS A 354 -9.44 9.41 4.60
N ILE A 355 -10.22 9.30 5.68
CA ILE A 355 -9.78 9.53 7.08
C ILE A 355 -8.93 10.82 7.23
N SER A 356 -9.24 11.84 6.43
CA SER A 356 -8.39 13.02 6.25
C SER A 356 -8.86 14.21 7.10
N PHE A 357 -9.37 13.92 8.30
CA PHE A 357 -9.87 14.88 9.30
C PHE A 357 -11.01 15.82 8.84
N VAL A 358 -11.57 15.62 7.65
CA VAL A 358 -12.81 16.26 7.21
C VAL A 358 -13.98 15.39 7.66
N ARG A 359 -14.94 15.99 8.37
CA ARG A 359 -16.10 15.24 8.89
C ARG A 359 -17.03 14.85 7.74
N PRO A 360 -17.39 13.56 7.57
CA PRO A 360 -18.36 13.16 6.58
C PRO A 360 -19.76 13.66 6.96
N THR A 361 -20.52 14.12 5.96
CA THR A 361 -21.90 14.59 6.12
C THR A 361 -22.86 13.67 5.40
N PHE A 362 -23.90 13.25 6.11
CA PHE A 362 -24.91 12.32 5.62
C PHE A 362 -26.29 12.92 5.75
N ARG A 363 -27.02 13.01 4.62
CA ARG A 363 -28.39 13.54 4.55
C ARG A 363 -29.26 12.48 3.86
N GLU A 364 -30.47 12.27 4.37
CA GLU A 364 -31.36 11.26 3.82
C GLU A 364 -31.78 11.56 2.36
N GLY A 365 -31.98 12.84 2.02
CA GLY A 365 -32.27 13.25 0.64
C GLY A 365 -31.14 12.90 -0.34
N ASP A 366 -29.89 13.10 0.08
CA ASP A 366 -28.69 12.75 -0.70
C ASP A 366 -28.61 11.24 -0.91
N TRP A 367 -28.92 10.44 0.12
CA TRP A 367 -28.98 8.98 0.01
C TRP A 367 -30.03 8.50 -0.98
N ARG A 368 -31.28 9.00 -0.90
CA ARG A 368 -32.34 8.64 -1.85
C ARG A 368 -31.96 9.00 -3.28
N THR A 369 -31.29 10.15 -3.46
CA THR A 369 -30.74 10.57 -4.75
C THR A 369 -29.65 9.60 -5.23
N TYR A 370 -28.77 9.18 -4.33
CA TYR A 370 -27.71 8.21 -4.63
C TYR A 370 -28.27 6.85 -5.07
N GLU A 371 -29.32 6.36 -4.41
CA GLU A 371 -30.07 5.15 -4.81
C GLU A 371 -30.69 5.30 -6.20
N ASN A 372 -31.40 6.41 -6.45
CA ASN A 372 -32.08 6.68 -7.72
C ASN A 372 -31.09 6.77 -8.88
N VAL A 373 -29.94 7.44 -8.69
CA VAL A 373 -28.90 7.54 -9.70
C VAL A 373 -28.28 6.16 -9.97
N ASN A 374 -27.96 5.38 -8.93
CA ASN A 374 -27.47 4.01 -9.10
C ASN A 374 -28.47 3.13 -9.86
N ALA A 375 -29.77 3.26 -9.59
CA ALA A 375 -30.82 2.54 -10.32
C ALA A 375 -30.86 2.94 -11.81
N ARG A 376 -30.78 4.24 -12.11
CA ARG A 376 -30.75 4.74 -13.50
C ARG A 376 -29.55 4.21 -14.28
N PHE A 377 -28.37 4.18 -13.66
CA PHE A 377 -27.19 3.57 -14.30
C PHE A 377 -27.38 2.07 -14.53
N ALA A 378 -28.04 1.36 -13.60
CA ALA A 378 -28.37 -0.06 -13.77
C ALA A 378 -29.33 -0.29 -14.95
N ASP A 379 -30.31 0.60 -15.14
CA ASP A 379 -31.23 0.57 -16.28
C ASP A 379 -30.48 0.83 -17.59
N ALA A 380 -29.64 1.87 -17.64
CA ALA A 380 -28.83 2.19 -18.82
C ALA A 380 -27.91 1.04 -19.25
N ILE A 381 -27.27 0.35 -18.29
CA ILE A 381 -26.44 -0.83 -18.58
C ILE A 381 -27.28 -1.98 -19.13
N ALA A 382 -28.45 -2.24 -18.56
CA ALA A 382 -29.34 -3.30 -19.01
C ALA A 382 -29.88 -3.05 -20.43
N GLU A 383 -30.17 -1.80 -20.77
CA GLU A 383 -30.57 -1.39 -22.12
C GLU A 383 -29.41 -1.45 -23.13
N GLU A 384 -28.19 -1.16 -22.68
CA GLU A 384 -27.00 -1.20 -23.54
C GLU A 384 -26.61 -2.63 -23.91
N SER A 385 -26.80 -3.57 -22.97
CA SER A 385 -26.30 -4.92 -23.15
C SER A 385 -27.02 -5.66 -24.27
N LYS A 386 -26.23 -6.20 -25.20
CA LYS A 386 -26.69 -6.96 -26.36
C LYS A 386 -26.83 -8.45 -26.06
N GLY A 387 -26.11 -8.94 -25.04
CA GLY A 387 -26.00 -10.34 -24.68
C GLY A 387 -26.72 -10.73 -23.38
N ARG A 388 -26.72 -12.03 -23.05
CA ARG A 388 -27.29 -12.54 -21.79
C ARG A 388 -26.28 -12.57 -20.65
N ASP A 389 -24.98 -12.52 -20.96
CA ASP A 389 -23.87 -12.60 -20.01
C ASP A 389 -22.74 -11.63 -20.37
N PRO A 390 -22.98 -10.30 -20.31
CA PRO A 390 -21.93 -9.30 -20.45
C PRO A 390 -20.95 -9.35 -19.27
N ILE A 391 -19.74 -8.82 -19.46
CA ILE A 391 -18.87 -8.41 -18.36
C ILE A 391 -19.11 -6.93 -18.10
N VAL A 392 -19.48 -6.60 -16.87
CA VAL A 392 -19.70 -5.22 -16.44
C VAL A 392 -18.65 -4.85 -15.41
N LEU A 393 -17.78 -3.90 -15.75
CA LEU A 393 -16.77 -3.35 -14.86
C LEU A 393 -17.31 -2.07 -14.21
N VAL A 394 -17.73 -2.18 -12.96
CA VAL A 394 -18.22 -1.08 -12.14
C VAL A 394 -17.07 -0.36 -11.47
N GLN A 395 -17.03 0.96 -11.61
CA GLN A 395 -15.91 1.76 -11.15
C GLN A 395 -16.34 2.71 -10.02
N ASP A 396 -15.75 2.47 -8.86
CA ASP A 396 -15.57 3.40 -7.76
C ASP A 396 -16.79 3.70 -6.86
N TYR A 397 -16.52 4.41 -5.76
CA TYR A 397 -17.43 4.70 -4.64
C TYR A 397 -18.76 5.38 -5.02
N HIS A 398 -18.88 5.90 -6.23
CA HIS A 398 -20.11 6.45 -6.75
C HIS A 398 -21.20 5.39 -6.99
N PHE A 399 -20.79 4.12 -7.17
CA PHE A 399 -21.67 3.05 -7.61
C PHE A 399 -21.69 1.85 -6.66
N ALA A 400 -21.68 2.10 -5.35
CA ALA A 400 -21.65 1.03 -4.35
C ALA A 400 -22.87 0.12 -4.41
N LEU A 401 -24.04 0.63 -4.83
CA LEU A 401 -25.29 -0.14 -4.92
C LEU A 401 -25.49 -0.83 -6.28
N LEU A 402 -24.76 -0.36 -7.29
CA LEU A 402 -24.94 -0.78 -8.67
C LEU A 402 -24.76 -2.29 -8.88
N PRO A 403 -23.78 -3.00 -8.28
CA PRO A 403 -23.62 -4.44 -8.51
C PRO A 403 -24.87 -5.25 -8.14
N ARG A 404 -25.44 -5.00 -6.96
CA ARG A 404 -26.71 -5.63 -6.53
C ARG A 404 -27.87 -5.30 -7.46
N LEU A 405 -27.98 -4.06 -7.91
CA LEU A 405 -29.04 -3.61 -8.82
C LEU A 405 -28.92 -4.22 -10.22
N LEU A 406 -27.68 -4.40 -10.70
CA LEU A 406 -27.37 -5.09 -11.95
C LEU A 406 -27.67 -6.57 -11.85
N ARG A 407 -27.33 -7.24 -10.74
CA ARG A 407 -27.64 -8.66 -10.55
C ARG A 407 -29.12 -8.96 -10.69
N LYS A 408 -30.00 -8.05 -10.26
CA LYS A 408 -31.46 -8.17 -10.41
C LYS A 408 -31.91 -8.07 -11.88
N ARG A 409 -31.27 -7.21 -12.69
CA ARG A 409 -31.62 -6.94 -14.10
C ARG A 409 -30.95 -7.91 -15.07
N LEU A 410 -29.70 -8.25 -14.79
CA LEU A 410 -28.82 -9.12 -15.57
C LEU A 410 -28.25 -10.23 -14.67
N PRO A 411 -29.03 -11.26 -14.30
CA PRO A 411 -28.61 -12.29 -13.34
C PRO A 411 -27.35 -13.05 -13.75
N ARG A 412 -27.13 -13.18 -15.06
CA ARG A 412 -26.00 -13.90 -15.67
C ARG A 412 -24.80 -13.01 -16.03
N ALA A 413 -24.88 -11.70 -15.81
CA ALA A 413 -23.73 -10.83 -16.02
C ALA A 413 -22.58 -11.21 -15.08
N THR A 414 -21.35 -11.02 -15.54
CA THR A 414 -20.18 -11.07 -14.67
C THR A 414 -19.84 -9.67 -14.24
N ILE A 415 -19.99 -9.37 -12.95
CA ILE A 415 -19.89 -8.03 -12.41
C ILE A 415 -18.57 -7.90 -11.65
N LEU A 416 -17.70 -7.03 -12.14
CA LEU A 416 -16.40 -6.72 -11.55
C LEU A 416 -16.46 -5.31 -10.96
N MET A 417 -16.52 -5.18 -9.64
CA MET A 417 -16.49 -3.89 -8.96
C MET A 417 -15.07 -3.56 -8.56
N PHE A 418 -14.58 -2.37 -8.88
CA PHE A 418 -13.28 -1.89 -8.43
C PHE A 418 -13.41 -0.60 -7.63
N TRP A 419 -12.90 -0.60 -6.39
CA TRP A 419 -12.93 0.52 -5.47
C TRP A 419 -11.59 1.27 -5.51
N HIS A 420 -11.58 2.49 -6.07
CA HIS A 420 -10.34 3.23 -6.36
C HIS A 420 -9.84 4.09 -5.19
N ILE A 421 -10.71 4.42 -4.25
CA ILE A 421 -10.31 5.16 -3.06
C ILE A 421 -9.87 4.18 -1.95
N PRO A 422 -9.27 4.63 -0.83
CA PRO A 422 -9.02 3.74 0.28
C PRO A 422 -10.31 3.12 0.83
N TRP A 423 -10.20 1.94 1.45
CA TRP A 423 -11.28 1.40 2.27
C TRP A 423 -10.91 1.56 3.75
N PRO A 424 -11.71 2.28 4.55
CA PRO A 424 -11.39 2.57 5.94
C PRO A 424 -11.59 1.32 6.81
N ASN A 425 -11.09 1.34 8.04
CA ASN A 425 -11.37 0.27 9.00
C ASN A 425 -12.88 0.24 9.37
N ALA A 426 -13.33 -0.86 9.97
CA ALA A 426 -14.73 -1.07 10.29
C ALA A 426 -15.31 -0.04 11.27
N GLU A 427 -14.50 0.52 12.17
CA GLU A 427 -14.96 1.54 13.13
C GLU A 427 -15.23 2.88 12.45
N THR A 428 -14.33 3.33 11.57
CA THR A 428 -14.56 4.53 10.79
C THR A 428 -15.73 4.32 9.83
N PHE A 429 -15.82 3.17 9.17
CA PHE A 429 -16.93 2.89 8.25
C PHE A 429 -18.29 2.87 8.96
N SER A 430 -18.33 2.55 10.26
CA SER A 430 -19.58 2.52 11.05
C SER A 430 -20.26 3.88 11.20
N ILE A 431 -19.58 4.98 10.84
CA ILE A 431 -20.15 6.32 10.85
C ILE A 431 -21.25 6.45 9.78
N CYS A 432 -21.19 5.71 8.67
CA CYS A 432 -22.20 5.77 7.62
C CYS A 432 -23.53 5.13 8.07
N PRO A 433 -24.67 5.85 8.02
CA PRO A 433 -25.96 5.30 8.40
C PRO A 433 -26.42 4.11 7.54
N TRP A 434 -26.03 4.11 6.25
CA TRP A 434 -26.42 3.10 5.25
C TRP A 434 -25.29 2.11 4.92
N LYS A 435 -24.38 1.90 5.87
CA LYS A 435 -23.24 0.98 5.72
C LYS A 435 -23.67 -0.43 5.29
N GLU A 436 -24.77 -0.96 5.83
CA GLU A 436 -25.28 -2.29 5.47
C GLU A 436 -25.71 -2.35 4.00
N ASP A 437 -26.46 -1.36 3.51
CA ASP A 437 -26.89 -1.27 2.11
C ASP A 437 -25.71 -1.12 1.14
N ILE A 438 -24.68 -0.37 1.54
CA ILE A 438 -23.45 -0.23 0.76
C ILE A 438 -22.72 -1.58 0.65
N ILE A 439 -22.56 -2.29 1.77
CA ILE A 439 -21.87 -3.58 1.78
C ILE A 439 -22.65 -4.61 0.96
N ASP A 440 -23.97 -4.71 1.16
CA ASP A 440 -24.85 -5.58 0.37
C ASP A 440 -24.84 -5.22 -1.13
N GLY A 441 -24.79 -3.91 -1.43
CA GLY A 441 -24.58 -3.39 -2.78
C GLY A 441 -23.31 -3.92 -3.44
N LEU A 442 -22.18 -3.81 -2.74
CA LEU A 442 -20.86 -4.25 -3.22
C LEU A 442 -20.76 -5.78 -3.34
N LEU A 443 -21.39 -6.52 -2.43
CA LEU A 443 -21.47 -7.99 -2.46
C LEU A 443 -22.38 -8.54 -3.57
N GLY A 444 -23.02 -7.68 -4.38
CA GLY A 444 -23.63 -8.10 -5.64
C GLY A 444 -22.63 -8.44 -6.76
N SER A 445 -21.35 -8.14 -6.54
CA SER A 445 -20.23 -8.33 -7.48
C SER A 445 -19.73 -9.77 -7.46
N ASP A 446 -19.24 -10.30 -8.59
CA ASP A 446 -18.51 -11.57 -8.63
C ASP A 446 -17.05 -11.38 -8.17
N VAL A 447 -16.45 -10.25 -8.55
CA VAL A 447 -15.12 -9.81 -8.10
C VAL A 447 -15.24 -8.41 -7.53
N LEU A 448 -14.72 -8.21 -6.33
CA LEU A 448 -14.54 -6.91 -5.69
C LEU A 448 -13.04 -6.64 -5.54
N GLY A 449 -12.55 -5.66 -6.29
CA GLY A 449 -11.15 -5.26 -6.34
C GLY A 449 -10.85 -4.03 -5.50
N PHE A 450 -9.70 -4.04 -4.84
CA PHE A 450 -9.11 -2.88 -4.16
C PHE A 450 -7.67 -2.68 -4.61
N HIS A 451 -7.06 -1.52 -4.35
CA HIS A 451 -5.65 -1.30 -4.66
C HIS A 451 -4.67 -2.13 -3.83
N THR A 452 -4.94 -2.33 -2.56
CA THR A 452 -3.98 -2.94 -1.62
C THR A 452 -4.62 -4.10 -0.85
N GLN A 453 -3.79 -5.03 -0.37
CA GLN A 453 -4.25 -6.10 0.51
C GLN A 453 -4.79 -5.54 1.83
N PHE A 454 -4.26 -4.41 2.30
CA PHE A 454 -4.75 -3.72 3.49
C PHE A 454 -6.23 -3.32 3.35
N HIS A 455 -6.61 -2.72 2.21
CA HIS A 455 -8.01 -2.36 1.95
C HIS A 455 -8.91 -3.60 1.81
N CYS A 456 -8.41 -4.69 1.23
CA CYS A 456 -9.13 -5.97 1.17
C CYS A 456 -9.44 -6.50 2.58
N ASN A 457 -8.43 -6.48 3.47
CA ASN A 457 -8.58 -6.96 4.84
C ASN A 457 -9.59 -6.09 5.61
N ASN A 458 -9.49 -4.76 5.51
CA ASN A 458 -10.44 -3.85 6.14
C ASN A 458 -11.87 -4.10 5.64
N PHE A 459 -12.07 -4.33 4.34
CA PHE A 459 -13.39 -4.65 3.80
C PHE A 459 -13.94 -5.95 4.39
N MET A 460 -13.14 -7.01 4.44
CA MET A 460 -13.54 -8.29 5.03
C MET A 460 -13.92 -8.15 6.50
N GLU A 461 -13.19 -7.34 7.27
CA GLU A 461 -13.53 -7.02 8.67
C GLU A 461 -14.81 -6.20 8.78
N THR A 462 -15.04 -5.24 7.88
CA THR A 462 -16.29 -4.46 7.81
C THR A 462 -17.48 -5.39 7.53
N VAL A 463 -17.35 -6.33 6.60
CA VAL A 463 -18.37 -7.34 6.30
C VAL A 463 -18.66 -8.19 7.53
N ASP A 464 -17.62 -8.76 8.15
CA ASP A 464 -17.72 -9.63 9.35
C ASP A 464 -18.48 -8.94 10.50
N ARG A 465 -18.32 -7.61 10.61
CA ARG A 465 -18.93 -6.82 11.68
C ARG A 465 -20.39 -6.45 11.44
N PHE A 466 -20.79 -6.20 10.19
CA PHE A 466 -22.09 -5.57 9.90
C PHE A 466 -23.06 -6.45 9.11
N ILE A 467 -22.59 -7.49 8.40
CA ILE A 467 -23.42 -8.34 7.55
C ILE A 467 -23.26 -9.80 7.95
N GLU A 468 -24.38 -10.46 8.26
CA GLU A 468 -24.40 -11.91 8.45
C GLU A 468 -24.10 -12.61 7.12
N SER A 469 -22.87 -13.07 6.97
CA SER A 469 -22.36 -13.69 5.74
C SER A 469 -21.35 -14.78 6.06
N ARG A 470 -21.09 -15.65 5.08
CA ARG A 470 -20.04 -16.66 5.21
C ARG A 470 -18.74 -16.13 4.59
N ILE A 471 -17.75 -15.89 5.44
CA ILE A 471 -16.43 -15.40 5.03
C ILE A 471 -15.45 -16.57 4.92
N ASP A 472 -14.85 -16.77 3.75
CA ASP A 472 -13.74 -17.69 3.52
C ASP A 472 -12.44 -16.88 3.39
N ARG A 473 -11.68 -16.80 4.50
CA ARG A 473 -10.42 -16.04 4.55
C ARG A 473 -9.29 -16.69 3.73
N GLU A 474 -9.32 -18.00 3.50
CA GLU A 474 -8.31 -18.69 2.70
C GLU A 474 -8.46 -18.31 1.21
N ARG A 475 -9.70 -18.23 0.73
CA ARG A 475 -9.99 -17.82 -0.65
C ARG A 475 -10.07 -16.32 -0.85
N ALA A 476 -10.16 -15.57 0.24
CA ALA A 476 -10.57 -14.18 0.27
C ALA A 476 -11.91 -14.00 -0.46
N SER A 477 -12.95 -14.70 0.00
CA SER A 477 -14.31 -14.57 -0.55
C SER A 477 -15.36 -14.41 0.55
N VAL A 478 -16.45 -13.75 0.18
CA VAL A 478 -17.65 -13.56 1.01
C VAL A 478 -18.81 -14.18 0.28
N THR A 479 -19.60 -15.01 0.97
CA THR A 479 -20.85 -15.55 0.43
C THR A 479 -22.05 -14.95 1.14
N LEU A 480 -22.92 -14.28 0.39
CA LEU A 480 -24.16 -13.67 0.86
C LEU A 480 -25.32 -14.11 -0.03
N GLY A 481 -26.42 -14.60 0.57
CA GLY A 481 -27.59 -15.07 -0.19
C GLY A 481 -27.31 -16.19 -1.20
N GLY A 482 -26.24 -16.97 -0.99
CA GLY A 482 -25.80 -18.03 -1.91
C GLY A 482 -24.91 -17.56 -3.07
N HIS A 483 -24.63 -16.25 -3.18
CA HIS A 483 -23.70 -15.69 -4.15
C HIS A 483 -22.32 -15.46 -3.51
N GLU A 484 -21.25 -15.90 -4.20
CA GLU A 484 -19.86 -15.78 -3.74
C GLU A 484 -19.18 -14.60 -4.44
N THR A 485 -18.76 -13.59 -3.67
CA THR A 485 -17.91 -12.47 -4.12
C THR A 485 -16.46 -12.74 -3.74
N ILE A 486 -15.55 -12.73 -4.71
CA ILE A 486 -14.10 -12.81 -4.45
C ILE A 486 -13.55 -11.40 -4.21
N VAL A 487 -12.76 -11.22 -3.15
CA VAL A 487 -12.13 -9.95 -2.77
C VAL A 487 -10.62 -10.03 -3.02
N ARG A 488 -10.07 -9.14 -3.86
CA ARG A 488 -8.67 -9.21 -4.31
C ARG A 488 -7.99 -7.85 -4.43
N PRO A 489 -6.68 -7.78 -4.17
CA PRO A 489 -5.89 -6.59 -4.48
C PRO A 489 -5.48 -6.57 -5.95
N TYR A 490 -5.85 -5.52 -6.67
CA TYR A 490 -5.32 -5.17 -7.99
C TYR A 490 -4.77 -3.73 -7.94
N PRO A 491 -3.47 -3.54 -7.71
CA PRO A 491 -2.89 -2.20 -7.72
C PRO A 491 -2.99 -1.62 -9.13
N ILE A 492 -3.76 -0.53 -9.28
CA ILE A 492 -3.92 0.13 -10.58
C ILE A 492 -2.62 0.82 -10.96
N SER A 493 -2.42 0.98 -12.26
CA SER A 493 -1.23 1.60 -12.80
C SER A 493 -1.58 2.41 -14.04
N ILE A 494 -0.56 2.89 -14.73
CA ILE A 494 -0.67 3.70 -15.94
C ILE A 494 -0.43 2.86 -17.19
N GLU A 495 -0.83 3.39 -18.34
CA GLU A 495 -0.35 2.93 -19.64
C GLU A 495 1.18 3.02 -19.69
N TRP A 496 1.82 2.01 -20.29
CA TRP A 496 3.26 2.00 -20.49
C TRP A 496 3.64 1.67 -21.94
N PRO A 497 4.47 2.50 -22.60
CA PRO A 497 4.84 3.87 -22.18
C PRO A 497 3.61 4.81 -22.27
N PRO A 498 3.49 5.85 -21.41
CA PRO A 498 2.42 6.83 -21.53
C PRO A 498 2.34 7.48 -22.91
N ALA A 499 1.14 7.59 -23.48
CA ALA A 499 0.93 8.22 -24.79
C ALA A 499 1.44 9.66 -24.85
N ALA A 500 1.28 10.42 -23.76
CA ALA A 500 1.75 11.80 -23.63
C ALA A 500 3.29 11.95 -23.70
N LEU A 501 4.07 10.85 -23.67
CA LEU A 501 5.53 10.92 -23.87
C LEU A 501 5.93 10.91 -25.35
N ALA A 502 5.08 10.41 -26.25
CA ALA A 502 5.44 10.27 -27.66
C ALA A 502 5.71 11.61 -28.36
N SER A 503 5.03 12.68 -27.92
CA SER A 503 5.15 14.04 -28.42
C SER A 503 6.19 14.90 -27.66
N GLN A 504 6.80 14.37 -26.61
CA GLN A 504 7.62 15.16 -25.69
C GLN A 504 9.02 15.44 -26.23
N LYS A 505 9.51 16.64 -25.91
CA LYS A 505 10.88 17.03 -26.21
C LYS A 505 11.88 16.27 -25.31
N PRO A 506 13.17 16.23 -25.67
CA PRO A 506 14.21 15.73 -24.79
C PRO A 506 14.19 16.45 -23.42
N VAL A 507 14.54 15.73 -22.35
CA VAL A 507 14.50 16.24 -20.97
C VAL A 507 15.17 17.61 -20.81
N ALA A 508 16.33 17.81 -21.45
CA ALA A 508 17.07 19.07 -21.38
C ALA A 508 16.29 20.26 -21.97
N GLU A 509 15.53 20.04 -23.04
CA GLU A 509 14.70 21.07 -23.67
C GLU A 509 13.45 21.38 -22.86
N CYS A 510 12.76 20.36 -22.32
CA CYS A 510 11.66 20.56 -21.39
C CYS A 510 12.12 21.38 -20.18
N ARG A 511 13.28 21.02 -19.62
CA ARG A 511 13.90 21.75 -18.49
C ARG A 511 14.17 23.21 -18.84
N LYS A 512 14.74 23.49 -20.01
CA LYS A 512 14.97 24.86 -20.48
C LYS A 512 13.65 25.64 -20.63
N ALA A 513 12.67 25.05 -21.30
CA ALA A 513 11.38 25.69 -21.57
C ALA A 513 10.60 26.02 -20.29
N VAL A 514 10.57 25.10 -19.32
CA VAL A 514 9.92 25.32 -18.02
C VAL A 514 10.66 26.38 -17.21
N ARG A 515 12.00 26.37 -17.21
CA ARG A 515 12.79 27.41 -16.53
C ARG A 515 12.54 28.80 -17.09
N GLU A 516 12.47 28.93 -18.42
CA GLU A 516 12.13 30.20 -19.08
C GLU A 516 10.69 30.62 -18.76
N ARG A 517 9.72 29.69 -18.79
CA ARG A 517 8.30 29.96 -18.51
C ARG A 517 8.05 30.46 -17.09
N PHE A 518 8.82 29.97 -16.11
CA PHE A 518 8.62 30.28 -14.68
C PHE A 518 9.68 31.21 -14.08
N ASP A 519 10.57 31.77 -14.92
CA ASP A 519 11.67 32.64 -14.53
C ASP A 519 12.57 32.01 -13.46
N ILE A 520 13.11 30.83 -13.77
CA ILE A 520 13.95 30.02 -12.87
C ILE A 520 15.39 30.04 -13.39
N GLY A 521 16.33 30.46 -12.55
CA GLY A 521 17.76 30.49 -12.87
C GLY A 521 18.33 29.11 -13.23
N GLN A 522 19.37 29.06 -14.06
CA GLN A 522 19.94 27.79 -14.56
C GLN A 522 20.48 26.87 -13.45
N ASP A 523 21.00 27.45 -12.37
CA ASP A 523 21.61 26.71 -11.26
C ASP A 523 20.61 26.35 -10.14
N ALA A 524 19.35 26.77 -10.25
CA ALA A 524 18.33 26.44 -9.26
C ALA A 524 17.79 25.03 -9.45
N MET A 525 17.58 24.28 -8.38
CA MET A 525 16.87 22.99 -8.43
C MET A 525 15.36 23.22 -8.57
N LEU A 526 14.70 22.34 -9.31
CA LEU A 526 13.26 22.42 -9.56
C LEU A 526 12.50 21.26 -8.88
N GLY A 527 11.67 21.58 -7.90
CA GLY A 527 10.68 20.65 -7.35
C GLY A 527 9.32 20.79 -8.03
N VAL A 528 8.57 19.70 -8.15
CA VAL A 528 7.20 19.72 -8.68
C VAL A 528 6.23 18.92 -7.81
N GLY A 529 5.03 19.45 -7.64
CA GLY A 529 3.86 18.73 -7.15
C GLY A 529 2.71 18.93 -8.14
N VAL A 530 2.11 17.83 -8.61
CA VAL A 530 0.97 17.87 -9.56
C VAL A 530 -0.19 17.11 -8.93
N GLU A 531 -1.28 17.79 -8.61
CA GLU A 531 -2.44 17.15 -7.98
C GLU A 531 -3.74 17.90 -8.33
N ARG A 532 -4.88 17.36 -7.91
CA ARG A 532 -6.12 18.16 -7.81
C ARG A 532 -6.09 18.96 -6.50
N PHE A 533 -6.78 20.10 -6.46
CA PHE A 533 -7.04 20.81 -5.21
C PHE A 533 -8.02 20.03 -4.33
N ASP A 534 -7.51 19.02 -3.63
CA ASP A 534 -8.28 18.12 -2.79
C ASP A 534 -7.55 17.96 -1.46
N TYR A 535 -8.29 18.03 -0.35
CA TYR A 535 -7.73 18.01 1.00
C TYR A 535 -6.97 16.71 1.32
N THR A 536 -7.22 15.64 0.58
CA THR A 536 -6.50 14.37 0.69
C THR A 536 -5.06 14.45 0.16
N LYS A 537 -4.72 15.48 -0.63
CA LYS A 537 -3.45 15.57 -1.36
C LYS A 537 -2.31 16.24 -0.61
N GLY A 538 -2.56 16.68 0.63
CA GLY A 538 -1.55 17.26 1.51
C GLY A 538 -0.82 18.44 0.87
N VAL A 539 -1.56 19.32 0.18
CA VAL A 539 -0.98 20.49 -0.51
C VAL A 539 -0.34 21.44 0.51
N LEU A 540 -1.05 21.72 1.61
CA LEU A 540 -0.53 22.57 2.68
C LEU A 540 0.71 21.96 3.33
N ASP A 541 0.67 20.67 3.62
CA ASP A 541 1.79 19.92 4.22
C ASP A 541 3.01 19.92 3.29
N ARG A 542 2.78 19.84 1.98
CA ARG A 542 3.83 19.99 0.96
C ARG A 542 4.49 21.36 1.03
N LEU A 543 3.70 22.43 1.09
CA LEU A 543 4.23 23.79 1.20
C LEU A 543 4.99 23.99 2.51
N ARG A 544 4.49 23.44 3.62
CA ARG A 544 5.20 23.43 4.91
C ARG A 544 6.52 22.64 4.85
N GLY A 545 6.56 21.54 4.09
CA GLY A 545 7.81 20.81 3.84
C GLY A 545 8.85 21.66 3.09
N VAL A 546 8.40 22.45 2.11
CA VAL A 546 9.27 23.43 1.42
C VAL A 546 9.75 24.52 2.39
N ASP A 547 8.86 25.03 3.24
CA ASP A 547 9.22 26.01 4.27
C ASP A 547 10.28 25.47 5.23
N GLU A 548 10.10 24.22 5.70
CA GLU A 548 11.04 23.55 6.60
C GLU A 548 12.40 23.33 5.95
N LEU A 549 12.44 22.86 4.70
CA LEU A 549 13.68 22.74 3.92
C LEU A 549 14.44 24.06 3.90
N LEU A 550 13.78 25.16 3.53
CA LEU A 550 14.41 26.47 3.38
C LEU A 550 14.80 27.10 4.73
N THR A 551 14.10 26.74 5.81
CA THR A 551 14.44 27.17 7.17
C THR A 551 15.67 26.44 7.70
N ARG A 552 15.79 25.12 7.51
CA ARG A 552 16.93 24.33 8.04
C ARG A 552 18.16 24.37 7.13
N HIS A 553 17.95 24.29 5.83
CA HIS A 553 18.99 24.18 4.81
C HIS A 553 19.02 25.46 3.98
N SER A 554 19.52 26.52 4.62
CA SER A 554 19.53 27.88 4.06
C SER A 554 20.30 28.02 2.73
N GLU A 555 21.16 27.05 2.40
CA GLU A 555 21.86 26.94 1.12
C GLU A 555 20.92 26.76 -0.09
N TRP A 556 19.67 26.33 0.15
CA TRP A 556 18.64 26.21 -0.88
C TRP A 556 17.87 27.50 -1.14
N LYS A 557 18.04 28.53 -0.30
CA LYS A 557 17.45 29.85 -0.55
C LYS A 557 17.97 30.42 -1.86
N ASN A 558 17.06 30.87 -2.73
CA ASN A 558 17.35 31.32 -4.10
C ASN A 558 17.97 30.25 -5.02
N ARG A 559 18.10 29.00 -4.56
CA ARG A 559 18.65 27.86 -5.32
C ARG A 559 17.67 26.70 -5.45
N PHE A 560 16.45 26.86 -4.94
CA PHE A 560 15.37 25.89 -5.09
C PHE A 560 14.06 26.63 -5.41
N VAL A 561 13.32 26.12 -6.39
CA VAL A 561 11.97 26.57 -6.75
C VAL A 561 11.05 25.36 -6.79
N PHE A 562 9.90 25.47 -6.15
CA PHE A 562 8.86 24.46 -6.10
C PHE A 562 7.63 24.90 -6.91
N ILE A 563 7.31 24.17 -7.98
CA ILE A 563 6.09 24.38 -8.77
C ILE A 563 4.99 23.46 -8.24
N GLN A 564 3.94 24.07 -7.70
CA GLN A 564 2.70 23.37 -7.37
C GLN A 564 1.69 23.59 -8.49
N ALA A 565 1.57 22.63 -9.41
CA ALA A 565 0.50 22.60 -10.39
C ALA A 565 -0.73 21.93 -9.76
N ALA A 566 -1.86 22.63 -9.72
CA ALA A 566 -3.05 22.12 -9.09
C ALA A 566 -4.31 22.42 -9.91
N ALA A 567 -5.06 21.37 -10.25
CA ALA A 567 -6.31 21.50 -10.98
C ALA A 567 -7.47 21.79 -10.00
N PRO A 568 -8.26 22.86 -10.20
CA PRO A 568 -9.48 23.09 -9.43
C PRO A 568 -10.42 21.90 -9.53
N THR A 569 -11.03 21.51 -8.42
CA THR A 569 -12.01 20.41 -8.41
C THR A 569 -13.09 20.69 -7.38
N ARG A 570 -14.32 20.21 -7.68
CA ARG A 570 -15.48 20.30 -6.78
C ARG A 570 -15.68 21.68 -6.15
N SER A 571 -15.48 22.73 -6.94
CA SER A 571 -15.46 24.12 -6.49
C SER A 571 -16.78 24.62 -5.90
N LYS A 572 -17.88 23.88 -6.01
CA LYS A 572 -19.15 24.18 -5.30
C LYS A 572 -19.07 23.91 -3.79
N LEU A 573 -18.07 23.16 -3.32
CA LEU A 573 -17.95 22.76 -1.90
C LEU A 573 -17.03 23.73 -1.14
N GLU A 574 -17.51 24.26 -0.02
CA GLU A 574 -16.80 25.24 0.82
C GLU A 574 -15.41 24.75 1.27
N THR A 575 -15.30 23.48 1.66
CA THR A 575 -14.01 22.88 2.09
C THR A 575 -12.94 22.94 1.00
N TYR A 576 -13.32 22.82 -0.27
CA TYR A 576 -12.39 22.87 -1.39
C TYR A 576 -11.97 24.31 -1.72
N GLN A 577 -12.91 25.26 -1.61
CA GLN A 577 -12.62 26.69 -1.75
C GLN A 577 -11.68 27.17 -0.64
N GLY A 578 -11.98 26.83 0.61
CA GLY A 578 -11.16 27.19 1.77
C GLY A 578 -9.72 26.64 1.69
N LEU A 579 -9.55 25.39 1.24
CA LEU A 579 -8.21 24.82 1.01
C LEU A 579 -7.41 25.62 -0.03
N GLN A 580 -8.08 26.08 -1.10
CA GLN A 580 -7.42 26.86 -2.15
C GLN A 580 -6.98 28.23 -1.63
N GLU A 581 -7.83 28.90 -0.86
CA GLU A 581 -7.53 30.19 -0.21
C GLU A 581 -6.38 30.05 0.81
N GLU A 582 -6.41 29.01 1.64
CA GLU A 582 -5.35 28.73 2.61
C GLU A 582 -4.02 28.43 1.91
N ALA A 583 -4.03 27.65 0.82
CA ALA A 583 -2.83 27.36 0.04
C ALA A 583 -2.24 28.62 -0.63
N LEU A 584 -3.08 29.53 -1.12
CA LEU A 584 -2.65 30.82 -1.66
C LEU A 584 -2.01 31.69 -0.57
N ALA A 585 -2.64 31.80 0.59
CA ALA A 585 -2.13 32.56 1.73
C ALA A 585 -0.79 31.99 2.23
N LEU A 586 -0.70 30.67 2.41
CA LEU A 586 0.51 29.99 2.86
C LEU A 586 1.66 30.13 1.84
N ALA A 587 1.37 29.99 0.56
CA ALA A 587 2.38 30.21 -0.48
C ALA A 587 2.91 31.66 -0.47
N ALA A 588 2.03 32.65 -0.24
CA ALA A 588 2.44 34.05 -0.12
C ALA A 588 3.32 34.29 1.12
N GLU A 589 2.92 33.75 2.27
CA GLU A 589 3.67 33.83 3.54
C GLU A 589 5.08 33.24 3.39
N ILE A 590 5.20 32.03 2.85
CA ILE A 590 6.50 31.36 2.66
C ILE A 590 7.36 32.13 1.66
N ASN A 591 6.74 32.66 0.59
CA ASN A 591 7.45 33.46 -0.40
C ASN A 591 7.99 34.77 0.18
N GLU A 592 7.24 35.41 1.09
CA GLU A 592 7.69 36.61 1.81
C GLU A 592 8.82 36.26 2.80
N LYS A 593 8.64 35.20 3.60
CA LYS A 593 9.59 34.74 4.61
C LYS A 593 10.98 34.44 4.04
N HIS A 594 11.05 33.79 2.88
CA HIS A 594 12.33 33.34 2.30
C HIS A 594 12.87 34.21 1.17
N GLY A 595 12.07 35.11 0.60
CA GLY A 595 12.44 35.92 -0.57
C GLY A 595 12.60 35.08 -1.84
N GLY A 596 12.80 35.71 -3.01
CA GLY A 596 13.05 35.01 -4.28
C GLY A 596 11.87 34.19 -4.84
N LYS A 597 10.72 34.18 -4.14
CA LYS A 597 9.53 33.37 -4.43
C LYS A 597 9.90 31.88 -4.62
N PRO A 598 10.24 31.10 -3.58
CA PRO A 598 10.48 29.66 -3.71
C PRO A 598 9.27 28.86 -4.20
N ILE A 599 8.03 29.34 -4.03
CA ILE A 599 6.81 28.61 -4.43
C ILE A 599 6.15 29.28 -5.64
N ARG A 600 5.89 28.50 -6.69
CA ARG A 600 5.07 28.85 -7.86
C ARG A 600 3.76 28.03 -7.81
N LEU A 601 2.69 28.63 -7.30
CA LEU A 601 1.37 27.99 -7.26
C LEU A 601 0.61 28.28 -8.56
N VAL A 602 0.29 27.23 -9.33
CA VAL A 602 -0.37 27.33 -10.64
C VAL A 602 -1.72 26.62 -10.58
N ILE A 603 -2.80 27.41 -10.47
CA ILE A 603 -4.15 26.92 -10.23
C ILE A 603 -4.95 26.93 -11.54
N ARG A 604 -4.90 25.83 -12.29
CA ARG A 604 -5.68 25.62 -13.51
C ARG A 604 -5.67 24.16 -13.94
N HIS A 605 -6.54 23.82 -14.88
CA HIS A 605 -6.41 22.57 -15.61
C HIS A 605 -5.11 22.58 -16.44
N HIS A 606 -4.38 21.47 -16.38
CA HIS A 606 -3.17 21.23 -17.16
C HIS A 606 -3.42 19.98 -17.99
N GLU A 607 -3.18 20.08 -19.29
CA GLU A 607 -3.30 18.93 -20.19
C GLU A 607 -2.14 17.94 -19.92
N PRO A 608 -2.29 16.65 -20.29
CA PRO A 608 -1.26 15.65 -20.08
C PRO A 608 0.13 16.07 -20.59
N ASP A 609 0.21 16.71 -21.76
CA ASP A 609 1.46 17.17 -22.33
C ASP A 609 2.18 18.21 -21.45
N GLU A 610 1.44 19.11 -20.80
CA GLU A 610 2.02 20.10 -19.88
C GLU A 610 2.52 19.44 -18.59
N VAL A 611 1.79 18.44 -18.09
CA VAL A 611 2.15 17.69 -16.88
C VAL A 611 3.44 16.90 -17.11
N PHE A 612 3.55 16.18 -18.23
CA PHE A 612 4.75 15.43 -18.57
C PHE A 612 5.96 16.34 -18.85
N GLU A 613 5.74 17.52 -19.44
CA GLU A 613 6.80 18.53 -19.60
C GLU A 613 7.35 18.98 -18.22
N LEU A 614 6.46 19.22 -17.24
CA LEU A 614 6.85 19.56 -15.87
C LEU A 614 7.62 18.42 -15.18
N PHE A 615 7.16 17.17 -15.32
CA PHE A 615 7.86 16.01 -14.76
C PHE A 615 9.28 15.88 -15.32
N ARG A 616 9.44 15.99 -16.65
CA ARG A 616 10.75 15.93 -17.31
C ARG A 616 11.65 17.09 -16.88
N ALA A 617 11.09 18.28 -16.72
CA ALA A 617 11.87 19.45 -16.29
C ALA A 617 12.39 19.35 -14.85
N SER A 618 11.63 18.72 -13.95
CA SER A 618 11.88 18.71 -12.51
C SER A 618 13.11 17.88 -12.09
N ASP A 619 13.70 18.24 -10.95
CA ASP A 619 14.73 17.48 -10.24
C ASP A 619 14.10 16.59 -9.16
N VAL A 620 13.01 17.04 -8.54
CA VAL A 620 12.30 16.32 -7.48
C VAL A 620 10.79 16.38 -7.75
N CYS A 621 10.11 15.24 -7.63
CA CYS A 621 8.65 15.17 -7.62
C CYS A 621 8.16 14.82 -6.22
N VAL A 622 7.15 15.53 -5.73
CA VAL A 622 6.66 15.40 -4.35
C VAL A 622 5.18 15.04 -4.31
N VAL A 623 4.92 13.80 -3.92
CA VAL A 623 3.57 13.22 -3.76
C VAL A 623 3.29 12.99 -2.27
N SER A 624 2.76 14.01 -1.61
CA SER A 624 2.54 14.08 -0.15
C SER A 624 1.09 13.82 0.27
N SER A 625 0.37 12.92 -0.41
CA SER A 625 -1.03 12.65 -0.07
C SER A 625 -1.19 12.20 1.38
N LEU A 626 -2.16 12.77 2.08
CA LEU A 626 -2.49 12.42 3.47
C LEU A 626 -3.15 11.05 3.56
N HIS A 627 -3.92 10.68 2.54
CA HIS A 627 -4.43 9.34 2.32
C HIS A 627 -4.83 9.22 0.84
N ASP A 628 -4.34 8.21 0.14
CA ASP A 628 -4.64 8.02 -1.28
C ASP A 628 -4.70 6.53 -1.62
N GLY A 629 -5.71 6.13 -2.39
CA GLY A 629 -5.91 4.74 -2.79
C GLY A 629 -4.70 4.17 -3.54
N MET A 630 -4.08 4.98 -4.42
CA MET A 630 -2.87 4.61 -5.16
C MET A 630 -1.95 5.81 -5.40
N ASN A 631 -2.44 6.88 -6.02
CA ASN A 631 -1.68 7.98 -6.62
C ASN A 631 -0.92 7.60 -7.92
N LEU A 632 -1.51 7.95 -9.07
CA LEU A 632 -0.90 7.70 -10.38
C LEU A 632 0.14 8.73 -10.79
N VAL A 633 0.11 9.94 -10.24
CA VAL A 633 1.11 11.01 -10.50
C VAL A 633 2.52 10.52 -10.18
N ALA A 634 2.67 9.76 -9.08
CA ALA A 634 3.93 9.11 -8.73
C ALA A 634 4.45 8.19 -9.86
N LYS A 635 3.57 7.39 -10.46
CA LYS A 635 3.91 6.46 -11.55
C LYS A 635 4.16 7.19 -12.87
N GLU A 636 3.40 8.25 -13.15
CA GLU A 636 3.58 9.11 -14.33
C GLU A 636 4.93 9.83 -14.29
N PHE A 637 5.33 10.37 -13.13
CA PHE A 637 6.66 10.95 -12.96
C PHE A 637 7.76 9.94 -13.23
N VAL A 638 7.69 8.75 -12.63
CA VAL A 638 8.65 7.66 -12.87
C VAL A 638 8.72 7.29 -14.35
N ALA A 639 7.57 7.19 -15.02
CA ALA A 639 7.50 6.90 -16.45
C ALA A 639 8.07 8.04 -17.31
N ALA A 640 7.94 9.30 -16.88
CA ALA A 640 8.43 10.46 -17.60
C ALA A 640 9.96 10.61 -17.60
N ARG A 641 10.66 10.00 -16.63
CA ARG A 641 12.12 10.09 -16.47
C ARG A 641 12.88 8.99 -17.23
N ASP A 642 12.81 9.03 -18.55
CA ASP A 642 13.59 8.17 -19.45
C ASP A 642 15.11 8.42 -19.40
N ASP A 643 15.53 9.57 -18.88
CA ASP A 643 16.91 9.91 -18.54
C ASP A 643 17.40 9.29 -17.21
N GLU A 644 16.51 8.55 -16.55
CA GLU A 644 16.71 7.84 -15.28
C GLU A 644 17.19 8.76 -14.15
N GLN A 645 16.92 10.06 -14.23
CA GLN A 645 17.32 11.02 -13.19
C GLN A 645 16.09 11.56 -12.47
N GLY A 646 16.35 12.34 -11.41
CA GLY A 646 15.33 12.91 -10.54
C GLY A 646 14.91 11.98 -9.42
N VAL A 647 14.31 12.56 -8.39
CA VAL A 647 13.94 11.86 -7.15
C VAL A 647 12.44 11.99 -6.92
N LEU A 648 11.80 10.86 -6.60
CA LEU A 648 10.42 10.81 -6.15
C LEU A 648 10.40 10.81 -4.62
N ILE A 649 9.73 11.81 -4.02
CA ILE A 649 9.34 11.82 -2.61
C ILE A 649 7.88 11.41 -2.54
N LEU A 650 7.57 10.37 -1.79
CA LEU A 650 6.27 9.72 -1.80
C LEU A 650 5.74 9.48 -0.38
N SER A 651 4.50 9.86 -0.14
CA SER A 651 3.81 9.64 1.12
C SER A 651 3.64 8.15 1.41
N HIS A 652 3.90 7.75 2.66
CA HIS A 652 3.56 6.42 3.18
C HIS A 652 2.06 6.09 3.06
N PHE A 653 1.20 7.11 3.00
CA PHE A 653 -0.25 6.97 2.95
C PHE A 653 -0.82 6.90 1.53
N ALA A 654 0.04 6.91 0.50
CA ALA A 654 -0.36 6.62 -0.87
C ALA A 654 -0.15 5.14 -1.18
N GLY A 655 -1.13 4.48 -1.81
CA GLY A 655 -1.01 3.07 -2.20
C GLY A 655 0.22 2.75 -3.06
N ALA A 656 0.68 3.70 -3.88
CA ALA A 656 1.87 3.58 -4.71
C ALA A 656 3.14 3.35 -3.89
N SER A 657 3.20 3.77 -2.62
CA SER A 657 4.35 3.53 -1.73
C SER A 657 4.58 2.04 -1.43
N ARG A 658 3.57 1.20 -1.63
CA ARG A 658 3.69 -0.27 -1.49
C ARG A 658 4.40 -0.91 -2.69
N GLU A 659 4.46 -0.22 -3.81
CA GLU A 659 5.13 -0.68 -5.03
C GLU A 659 6.44 0.07 -5.26
N LEU A 660 6.45 1.40 -5.12
CA LEU A 660 7.60 2.27 -5.38
C LEU A 660 8.46 2.47 -4.12
N ALA A 661 9.03 1.38 -3.60
CA ALA A 661 9.81 1.40 -2.35
C ALA A 661 11.14 2.17 -2.48
N GLU A 662 11.65 2.35 -3.70
CA GLU A 662 12.89 3.09 -3.98
C GLU A 662 12.70 4.61 -3.95
N ALA A 663 11.47 5.10 -3.86
CA ALA A 663 11.18 6.50 -3.57
C ALA A 663 11.64 6.88 -2.15
N LEU A 664 11.82 8.17 -1.88
CA LEU A 664 11.99 8.65 -0.51
C LEU A 664 10.62 8.67 0.17
N ILE A 665 10.36 7.65 1.00
CA ILE A 665 9.08 7.49 1.69
C ILE A 665 9.01 8.42 2.89
N VAL A 666 8.01 9.31 2.90
CA VAL A 666 7.82 10.33 3.94
C VAL A 666 6.49 10.17 4.66
N ASN A 667 6.45 10.63 5.91
CA ASN A 667 5.21 10.93 6.60
C ASN A 667 4.88 12.41 6.39
N PRO A 668 3.84 12.79 5.62
CA PRO A 668 3.49 14.19 5.41
C PRO A 668 3.10 14.94 6.69
N TYR A 669 2.76 14.24 7.77
CA TYR A 669 2.47 14.83 9.08
C TYR A 669 3.73 15.14 9.90
N ASP A 670 4.92 14.82 9.41
CA ASP A 670 6.20 15.15 10.02
C ASP A 670 6.94 16.19 9.15
N PRO A 671 6.70 17.50 9.37
CA PRO A 671 7.36 18.55 8.58
C PRO A 671 8.87 18.45 8.64
N HIS A 672 9.44 18.05 9.80
CA HIS A 672 10.87 17.90 9.97
C HIS A 672 11.41 16.81 9.06
N GLY A 673 10.90 15.58 9.18
CA GLY A 673 11.31 14.46 8.35
C GLY A 673 11.09 14.73 6.86
N PHE A 674 10.03 15.46 6.52
CA PHE A 674 9.73 15.85 5.14
C PHE A 674 10.77 16.86 4.60
N GLY A 675 11.14 17.89 5.36
CA GLY A 675 12.20 18.83 4.98
C GLY A 675 13.56 18.15 4.79
N GLU A 676 13.92 17.20 5.68
CA GLU A 676 15.14 16.41 5.53
C GLU A 676 15.12 15.52 4.28
N ALA A 677 13.99 14.87 3.98
CA ALA A 677 13.85 14.08 2.76
C ALA A 677 13.94 14.94 1.48
N MET A 678 13.45 16.18 1.52
CA MET A 678 13.68 17.12 0.41
C MET A 678 15.16 17.47 0.26
N ASN A 679 15.88 17.69 1.36
CA ASN A 679 17.32 17.95 1.31
C ASN A 679 18.10 16.74 0.76
N GLU A 680 17.75 15.52 1.20
CA GLU A 680 18.30 14.27 0.67
C GLU A 680 18.05 14.16 -0.84
N ALA A 681 16.82 14.43 -1.30
CA ALA A 681 16.48 14.41 -2.72
C ALA A 681 17.32 15.39 -3.55
N LEU A 682 17.56 16.60 -3.04
CA LEU A 682 18.29 17.66 -3.74
C LEU A 682 19.81 17.45 -3.74
N THR A 683 20.33 16.71 -2.76
CA THR A 683 21.77 16.37 -2.64
C THR A 683 22.12 14.99 -3.18
N MET A 684 21.11 14.19 -3.58
CA MET A 684 21.29 12.80 -4.01
C MET A 684 22.24 12.69 -5.22
N PRO A 685 23.31 11.87 -5.16
CA PRO A 685 24.20 11.63 -6.29
C PRO A 685 23.47 11.03 -7.50
N ARG A 686 23.86 11.43 -8.72
CA ARG A 686 23.19 10.99 -9.96
C ARG A 686 23.16 9.48 -10.14
N ASP A 687 24.19 8.77 -9.68
CA ASP A 687 24.24 7.31 -9.79
C ASP A 687 23.20 6.63 -8.89
N GLU A 688 22.93 7.19 -7.72
CA GLU A 688 21.86 6.74 -6.84
C GLU A 688 20.49 7.04 -7.43
N GLN A 689 20.28 8.25 -7.97
CA GLN A 689 19.04 8.62 -8.66
C GLN A 689 18.72 7.62 -9.78
N ARG A 690 19.71 7.29 -10.61
CA ARG A 690 19.59 6.29 -11.69
C ARG A 690 19.27 4.90 -11.20
N ALA A 691 19.93 4.45 -10.13
CA ALA A 691 19.64 3.14 -9.56
C ALA A 691 18.18 3.03 -9.09
N ARG A 692 17.70 4.03 -8.33
CA ARG A 692 16.32 4.08 -7.84
C ARG A 692 15.31 4.19 -8.98
N MET A 693 15.55 5.10 -9.92
CA MET A 693 14.63 5.35 -11.05
C MET A 693 14.51 4.13 -11.97
N ARG A 694 15.61 3.42 -12.25
CA ARG A 694 15.59 2.18 -13.05
C ARG A 694 14.69 1.11 -12.45
N LEU A 695 14.78 0.88 -11.14
CA LEU A 695 13.98 -0.11 -10.43
C LEU A 695 12.49 0.27 -10.46
N MET A 696 12.17 1.53 -10.15
CA MET A 696 10.79 2.02 -10.21
C MET A 696 10.22 1.94 -11.63
N ARG A 697 10.99 2.32 -12.65
CA ARG A 697 10.55 2.24 -14.07
C ARG A 697 10.31 0.81 -14.52
N ALA A 698 11.19 -0.12 -14.16
CA ALA A 698 11.02 -1.54 -14.47
C ALA A 698 9.72 -2.08 -13.85
N LEU A 699 9.44 -1.72 -12.59
CA LEU A 699 8.23 -2.12 -11.91
C LEU A 699 6.96 -1.53 -12.56
N VAL A 700 6.95 -0.23 -12.87
CA VAL A 700 5.79 0.42 -13.53
C VAL A 700 5.56 -0.15 -14.92
N ARG A 701 6.61 -0.47 -15.67
CA ARG A 701 6.53 -1.16 -16.96
C ARG A 701 5.86 -2.53 -16.84
N GLU A 702 6.35 -3.37 -15.93
CA GLU A 702 5.86 -4.74 -15.75
C GLU A 702 4.44 -4.74 -15.17
N ARG A 703 4.17 -3.84 -14.24
CA ARG A 703 2.88 -3.69 -13.55
C ARG A 703 2.13 -2.48 -14.08
N ASN A 704 1.89 -2.47 -15.39
CA ASN A 704 1.13 -1.43 -16.06
C ASN A 704 -0.39 -1.68 -15.99
N VAL A 705 -1.17 -0.77 -16.56
CA VAL A 705 -2.63 -0.82 -16.50
C VAL A 705 -3.24 -2.01 -17.26
N TYR A 706 -2.58 -2.50 -18.30
CA TYR A 706 -3.03 -3.67 -19.06
C TYR A 706 -2.94 -4.93 -18.21
N ARG A 707 -1.88 -5.06 -17.39
CA ARG A 707 -1.79 -6.13 -16.38
C ARG A 707 -2.91 -6.03 -15.36
N TRP A 708 -3.20 -4.83 -14.85
CA TRP A 708 -4.28 -4.61 -13.88
C TRP A 708 -5.63 -5.10 -14.42
N ALA A 709 -6.01 -4.68 -15.64
CA ALA A 709 -7.24 -5.12 -16.28
C ALA A 709 -7.22 -6.63 -16.60
N GLY A 710 -6.10 -7.13 -17.14
CA GLY A 710 -5.92 -8.52 -17.51
C GLY A 710 -6.09 -9.47 -16.32
N GLN A 711 -5.57 -9.11 -15.14
CA GLN A 711 -5.75 -9.90 -13.93
C GLN A 711 -7.22 -10.02 -13.52
N MET A 712 -7.97 -8.91 -13.53
CA MET A 712 -9.40 -8.93 -13.21
C MET A 712 -10.21 -9.76 -14.21
N LEU A 713 -9.89 -9.65 -15.51
CA LEU A 713 -10.55 -10.41 -16.57
C LEU A 713 -10.21 -11.91 -16.52
N LEU A 714 -8.99 -12.27 -16.13
CA LEU A 714 -8.62 -13.67 -15.90
C LEU A 714 -9.41 -14.29 -14.75
N ASP A 715 -9.57 -13.56 -13.64
CA ASP A 715 -10.38 -14.03 -12.51
C ASP A 715 -11.86 -14.16 -12.92
N ALA A 716 -12.37 -13.22 -13.71
CA ALA A 716 -13.71 -13.30 -14.31
C ALA A 716 -13.88 -14.55 -15.21
N SER A 717 -12.90 -14.84 -16.08
CA SER A 717 -12.90 -16.04 -16.92
C SER A 717 -12.91 -17.33 -16.10
N GLN A 718 -12.10 -17.39 -15.04
CA GLN A 718 -12.06 -18.55 -14.15
C GLN A 718 -13.40 -18.77 -13.44
N LEU A 719 -14.04 -17.70 -12.98
CA LEU A 719 -15.37 -17.76 -12.37
C LEU A 719 -16.42 -18.28 -13.36
N ARG A 720 -16.45 -17.76 -14.59
CA ARG A 720 -17.34 -18.26 -15.65
C ARG A 720 -17.13 -19.74 -15.94
N ARG A 721 -15.88 -20.20 -16.05
CA ARG A 721 -15.56 -21.61 -16.27
C ARG A 721 -16.08 -22.48 -15.13
N ARG A 722 -15.88 -22.06 -13.88
CA ARG A 722 -16.38 -22.76 -12.69
C ARG A 722 -17.91 -22.84 -12.70
N GLN A 723 -18.59 -21.74 -13.00
CA GLN A 723 -20.06 -21.71 -13.04
C GLN A 723 -20.61 -22.65 -14.12
N ARG A 724 -20.03 -22.66 -15.33
CA ARG A 724 -20.43 -23.60 -16.40
C ARG A 724 -20.31 -25.06 -15.96
N VAL A 725 -19.24 -25.41 -15.24
CA VAL A 725 -19.06 -26.77 -14.73
C VAL A 725 -20.12 -27.12 -13.69
N LEU A 726 -20.45 -26.20 -12.78
CA LEU A 726 -21.52 -26.40 -11.80
C LEU A 726 -22.88 -26.58 -12.48
N ASP A 727 -23.22 -25.71 -13.44
CA ASP A 727 -24.47 -25.82 -14.21
C ASP A 727 -24.59 -27.16 -14.95
N LEU A 728 -23.49 -27.69 -15.49
CA LEU A 728 -23.46 -29.00 -16.15
C LEU A 728 -23.70 -30.15 -15.15
N ILE A 729 -23.12 -30.05 -13.95
CA ILE A 729 -23.32 -31.04 -12.88
C ILE A 729 -24.79 -31.03 -12.43
N ASP A 730 -25.38 -29.85 -12.21
CA ASP A 730 -26.76 -29.71 -11.78
C ASP A 730 -27.74 -30.23 -12.84
N ARG A 731 -27.52 -29.93 -14.12
CA ARG A 731 -28.31 -30.49 -15.23
C ARG A 731 -28.23 -32.02 -15.28
N ARG A 732 -27.04 -32.59 -15.08
CA ARG A 732 -26.87 -34.05 -15.03
C ARG A 732 -27.59 -34.66 -13.82
N GLY A 733 -27.52 -34.03 -12.66
CA GLY A 733 -28.24 -34.46 -11.45
C GLY A 733 -29.76 -34.42 -11.63
N ALA A 734 -30.29 -33.35 -12.23
CA ALA A 734 -31.71 -33.22 -12.56
C ALA A 734 -32.17 -34.29 -13.56
N ALA A 735 -31.39 -34.55 -14.61
CA ALA A 735 -31.69 -35.59 -15.60
C ALA A 735 -31.69 -37.01 -14.98
N LEU A 736 -30.73 -37.32 -14.09
CA LEU A 736 -30.68 -38.59 -13.38
C LEU A 736 -31.87 -38.76 -12.40
N THR A 737 -32.33 -37.67 -11.80
CA THR A 737 -33.50 -37.68 -10.90
C THR A 737 -34.80 -37.85 -11.67
N ALA A 738 -34.90 -37.23 -12.85
CA ALA A 738 -36.03 -37.39 -13.76
C ALA A 738 -36.10 -38.80 -14.38
N ALA A 739 -34.96 -39.42 -14.69
CA ALA A 739 -34.90 -40.80 -15.20
C ALA A 739 -35.19 -41.88 -14.14
N ARG A 740 -35.19 -41.52 -12.85
CA ARG A 740 -35.54 -42.41 -11.72
C ARG A 740 -37.00 -42.29 -11.30
N ARG A 741 -37.75 -41.32 -11.83
CA ARG A 741 -39.21 -41.18 -11.67
C ARG A 741 -39.91 -41.72 -12.90
#